data_AF-A0A2T7AS98-F1
#
_entry.id   AF-A0A2T7AS98-F1
#
_cell.length_a   1.000
_cell.length_b   1.000
_cell.length_c   1.000
_cell.angle_alpha   90.00
_cell.angle_beta   90.00
_cell.angle_gamma   90.00
#
_symmetry.space_group_name_H-M   'P 1'
#
loop_
_entity.id
_entity.type
_entity.pdbx_description
1 polymer ?
#
loop_
_entity_poly.entity_id
_entity_poly.type
_entity_poly.pdbx_seq_one_letter_code
_entity_poly.pdbx_strand_id
1 'polypeptide(L)'
;MKKSLNCSYRLVWSEVQRAFIVVSELTRAKGKRASGAVLLTAAVGSSLASGGAFAFTPDVTSSVQDERVQNGTQQVLVGGTTTNHIIGTLGNQIVAGGLAQKTTLNDGGVQIVRQQGVATGTTINDGLQVVEQDGQAQSTVILNGGVQGVGGSAVHTVVGNGGEQHVLASGTATTTLINNGGTQSVDGTAISAVVNDGGHQIVERGGFARDTTVNNGGIQYISAGGSSSDGVIFGGGIQQVSGTASGTSINDGGTQQVQVTGQARDTQINYRGTQAVDGTAISAIVKDGGTQMVNSGGLAKNTQVNSGGLQHVALGGASADAHLFGGTQQLAGTASNTQIDAGAQQHIEATGKSVSATVNSGGLQNVDGTANFATVKAGGTQLIQTGGHANSTVVRKDGMQDVKLGGSASGSILLGGTQELAGTAGDTVIGDGGVQHVQVGANASGSLINAGGLQRVDGTAKTTTINDKGIQLVNRGGKANSTAINDGGLQYVAEGGSASDSVIFGGGIQQVSGTASGTSVNAGGSQQVQVSGNATGTQIGSGGTQAVDGTAIAAVVKDGGVQQVNKGGLAKDTQVNSGGLQHVALGGASADAHLFGGTQQLAGTASNTQIDAGAEQHIEATGLSVSATVNSGGLQNVDGTANYATINDGGVQLVQTGGHVNSTVVRDGGIQDVALGGSASGSILLGGTQQLAGNAGETVIGDGGVQHVKVGGSASGSLINAGGLQNVDGTAKNTTINDKGIQLVNSGGLADNTAIHSGGLQYIAQGGAASEGVVFGGGIQQVSGTASGTSINDGGSQQVQVTGKAIGTQINYRGTQSVDGTAISAVVKDGGTQMVNSGGLAKDTQVNSGGLQHVALG
;
A
#
# COMPACT_ATOMS: atom_id res chain seq x y z
N MET A 1 -31.88 22.78 2.92
CA MET A 1 -32.38 24.11 3.30
C MET A 1 -31.79 25.12 2.32
N LYS A 2 -32.65 25.83 1.57
CA LYS A 2 -32.48 27.10 0.79
C LYS A 2 -31.19 27.31 -0.03
N LYS A 3 -31.27 27.22 -1.37
CA LYS A 3 -31.59 28.30 -2.36
C LYS A 3 -30.40 29.25 -2.63
N SER A 4 -29.65 28.97 -3.70
CA SER A 4 -28.85 29.96 -4.43
C SER A 4 -29.59 30.36 -5.71
N LEU A 5 -30.12 31.58 -5.73
CA LEU A 5 -30.57 32.26 -6.95
C LEU A 5 -29.70 33.51 -7.10
N ASN A 6 -28.86 33.52 -8.13
CA ASN A 6 -28.19 34.72 -8.63
C ASN A 6 -29.23 35.58 -9.35
N CYS A 7 -29.46 36.81 -8.88
CA CYS A 7 -30.18 37.85 -9.65
C CYS A 7 -29.55 39.21 -9.33
N SER A 8 -29.02 39.88 -10.35
CA SER A 8 -28.69 41.31 -10.29
C SER A 8 -29.98 42.13 -10.20
N TYR A 9 -29.99 43.18 -9.37
CA TYR A 9 -31.13 44.08 -9.21
C TYR A 9 -30.71 45.55 -9.44
N ARG A 10 -31.65 46.38 -9.91
CA ARG A 10 -31.50 47.84 -9.97
C ARG A 10 -32.57 48.52 -9.09
N LEU A 11 -32.15 49.54 -8.35
CA LEU A 11 -33.01 50.36 -7.50
C LEU A 11 -33.55 51.55 -8.30
N VAL A 12 -34.87 51.76 -8.29
CA VAL A 12 -35.53 52.89 -8.97
C VAL A 12 -36.44 53.62 -7.99
N TRP A 13 -36.43 54.95 -8.02
CA TRP A 13 -37.27 55.81 -7.19
C TRP A 13 -38.72 55.79 -7.67
N SER A 14 -39.67 55.54 -6.75
CA SER A 14 -41.11 55.58 -7.01
C SER A 14 -41.74 56.86 -6.44
N GLU A 15 -42.22 57.73 -7.32
CA GLU A 15 -42.91 58.99 -6.97
C GLU A 15 -44.21 58.77 -6.20
N VAL A 16 -44.96 57.69 -6.50
CA VAL A 16 -46.24 57.39 -5.84
C VAL A 16 -46.04 56.86 -4.41
N GLN A 17 -44.92 56.18 -4.14
CA GLN A 17 -44.61 55.60 -2.82
C GLN A 17 -43.55 56.39 -2.05
N ARG A 18 -42.95 57.42 -2.65
CA ARG A 18 -41.82 58.21 -2.12
C ARG A 18 -40.69 57.36 -1.54
N ALA A 19 -40.31 56.28 -2.24
CA ALA A 19 -39.25 55.36 -1.83
C ALA A 19 -38.55 54.70 -3.03
N PHE A 20 -37.31 54.23 -2.81
CA PHE A 20 -36.60 53.36 -3.76
C PHE A 20 -37.14 51.93 -3.67
N ILE A 21 -37.55 51.37 -4.81
CA ILE A 21 -38.07 50.01 -4.93
C ILE A 21 -37.15 49.14 -5.80
N VAL A 22 -37.04 47.87 -5.43
CA VAL A 22 -36.24 46.85 -6.14
C VAL A 22 -37.08 46.28 -7.29
N VAL A 23 -36.57 46.34 -8.51
CA VAL A 23 -37.24 45.77 -9.69
C VAL A 23 -36.36 44.68 -10.29
N SER A 24 -36.90 43.48 -10.52
CA SER A 24 -36.20 42.41 -11.23
C SER A 24 -36.29 42.64 -12.74
N GLU A 25 -35.18 42.58 -13.48
CA GLU A 25 -35.20 42.50 -14.94
C GLU A 25 -35.73 41.14 -15.38
N LEU A 26 -37.05 41.01 -15.42
CA LEU A 26 -37.70 40.14 -16.38
C LEU A 26 -37.99 41.03 -17.59
N THR A 27 -37.22 40.87 -18.66
CA THR A 27 -37.56 41.40 -19.98
C THR A 27 -38.93 40.87 -20.40
N ARG A 28 -39.99 41.56 -19.98
CA ARG A 28 -41.31 41.46 -20.57
C ARG A 28 -41.30 42.22 -21.89
N ALA A 29 -40.73 41.61 -22.91
CA ALA A 29 -41.26 41.77 -24.26
C ALA A 29 -42.26 40.63 -24.49
N LYS A 30 -43.44 40.73 -23.85
CA LYS A 30 -44.60 39.90 -24.23
C LYS A 30 -45.25 40.55 -25.45
N GLY A 31 -44.60 40.40 -26.60
CA GLY A 31 -45.29 40.26 -27.88
C GLY A 31 -45.64 38.78 -28.07
N LYS A 32 -46.50 38.22 -27.22
CA LYS A 32 -47.16 36.95 -27.55
C LYS A 32 -48.12 37.25 -28.70
N ARG A 33 -47.66 37.13 -29.95
CA ARG A 33 -48.54 36.58 -30.97
C ARG A 33 -48.69 35.12 -30.58
N ALA A 34 -49.81 34.81 -29.93
CA ALA A 34 -50.28 33.44 -29.94
C ALA A 34 -50.24 32.98 -31.40
N SER A 35 -49.77 31.75 -31.63
CA SER A 35 -50.09 30.97 -32.82
C SER A 35 -51.62 30.94 -32.90
N GLY A 36 -52.20 31.99 -33.47
CA GLY A 36 -53.58 31.99 -33.88
C GLY A 36 -53.59 30.94 -34.96
N ALA A 37 -54.27 29.82 -34.70
CA ALA A 37 -54.79 29.02 -35.78
C ALA A 37 -55.47 30.03 -36.70
N VAL A 38 -54.84 30.32 -37.85
CA VAL A 38 -55.51 31.02 -38.91
C VAL A 38 -56.57 30.01 -39.34
N LEU A 39 -57.76 30.18 -38.79
CA LEU A 39 -58.93 29.42 -39.19
C LEU A 39 -59.27 29.95 -40.58
N LEU A 40 -58.57 29.43 -41.59
CA LEU A 40 -58.85 29.63 -43.01
C LEU A 40 -60.16 28.89 -43.32
N THR A 41 -61.26 29.38 -42.76
CA THR A 41 -62.60 29.04 -43.23
C THR A 41 -62.87 29.96 -44.41
N ALA A 42 -62.66 29.45 -45.62
CA ALA A 42 -63.20 30.03 -46.84
C ALA A 42 -64.73 29.94 -46.80
N ALA A 43 -65.37 30.77 -45.98
CA ALA A 43 -66.80 31.00 -46.06
C ALA A 43 -67.06 31.91 -47.28
N VAL A 44 -67.01 31.33 -48.46
CA VAL A 44 -67.47 31.99 -49.69
C VAL A 44 -69.00 31.94 -49.65
N GLY A 45 -69.62 32.95 -49.06
CA GLY A 45 -71.05 33.20 -49.24
C GLY A 45 -71.29 33.51 -50.71
N SER A 46 -72.02 32.64 -51.40
CA SER A 46 -72.49 32.88 -52.76
C SER A 46 -73.51 34.02 -52.75
N SER A 47 -73.06 35.28 -52.80
CA SER A 47 -73.92 36.40 -53.19
C SER A 47 -73.84 36.53 -54.71
N LEU A 48 -74.88 36.02 -55.38
CA LEU A 48 -75.24 36.44 -56.73
C LEU A 48 -75.57 37.93 -56.67
N ALA A 49 -74.57 38.79 -56.89
CA ALA A 49 -74.79 40.21 -57.14
C ALA A 49 -74.95 40.41 -58.65
N SER A 50 -76.17 40.77 -59.01
CA SER A 50 -76.70 41.04 -60.34
C SER A 50 -75.96 42.14 -61.11
N GLY A 51 -75.70 41.88 -62.40
CA GLY A 51 -75.97 42.83 -63.49
C GLY A 51 -75.03 44.03 -63.70
N GLY A 52 -73.89 44.12 -63.02
CA GLY A 52 -72.83 45.09 -63.36
C GLY A 52 -71.76 44.45 -64.24
N ALA A 53 -71.33 45.11 -65.32
CA ALA A 53 -70.20 44.65 -66.12
C ALA A 53 -68.93 44.62 -65.24
N PHE A 54 -68.47 43.43 -64.88
CA PHE A 54 -67.18 43.29 -64.21
C PHE A 54 -66.07 43.69 -65.18
N ALA A 55 -65.02 44.35 -64.66
CA ALA A 55 -63.85 44.75 -65.44
C ALA A 55 -62.88 43.58 -65.75
N PHE A 56 -63.31 42.35 -65.46
CA PHE A 56 -62.56 41.10 -65.58
C PHE A 56 -63.53 39.95 -65.90
N THR A 57 -63.01 38.82 -66.38
CA THR A 57 -63.77 37.61 -66.71
C THR A 57 -64.11 36.84 -65.43
N PRO A 58 -65.39 36.73 -65.02
CA PRO A 58 -65.75 36.08 -63.75
C PRO A 58 -65.57 34.57 -63.76
N ASP A 59 -65.92 33.88 -64.86
CA ASP A 59 -65.73 32.44 -65.03
C ASP A 59 -64.79 32.16 -66.21
N VAL A 60 -63.55 31.79 -65.90
CA VAL A 60 -62.50 31.50 -66.88
C VAL A 60 -62.53 30.01 -67.20
N THR A 61 -63.00 29.67 -68.39
CA THR A 61 -63.05 28.30 -68.96
C THR A 61 -62.12 28.12 -70.17
N SER A 62 -61.44 29.20 -70.59
CA SER A 62 -60.43 29.24 -71.67
C SER A 62 -59.25 30.14 -71.25
N SER A 63 -58.34 30.49 -72.17
CA SER A 63 -57.22 31.38 -71.87
C SER A 63 -57.64 32.85 -71.72
N VAL A 64 -57.22 33.51 -70.63
CA VAL A 64 -57.45 34.93 -70.33
C VAL A 64 -56.14 35.54 -69.82
N GLN A 65 -55.83 36.80 -70.17
CA GLN A 65 -54.54 37.44 -69.84
C GLN A 65 -54.73 38.87 -69.31
N ASP A 66 -53.79 39.31 -68.47
CA ASP A 66 -53.60 40.71 -68.03
C ASP A 66 -54.80 41.38 -67.33
N GLU A 67 -55.70 40.60 -66.71
CA GLU A 67 -56.84 41.19 -66.00
C GLU A 67 -56.47 41.66 -64.58
N ARG A 68 -57.20 42.67 -64.12
CA ARG A 68 -57.14 43.16 -62.74
C ARG A 68 -58.46 42.85 -62.03
N VAL A 69 -58.43 41.93 -61.08
CA VAL A 69 -59.60 41.50 -60.30
C VAL A 69 -59.66 42.32 -59.01
N GLN A 70 -60.68 43.17 -58.87
CA GLN A 70 -60.95 44.00 -57.70
C GLN A 70 -62.44 43.95 -57.36
N ASN A 71 -62.78 43.99 -56.07
CA ASN A 71 -64.18 43.99 -55.59
C ASN A 71 -65.05 42.88 -56.22
N GLY A 72 -64.53 41.66 -56.32
CA GLY A 72 -65.21 40.57 -57.03
C GLY A 72 -64.44 39.26 -56.99
N THR A 73 -65.05 38.21 -57.52
CA THR A 73 -64.46 36.85 -57.56
C THR A 73 -64.33 36.38 -59.00
N GLN A 74 -63.15 35.90 -59.37
CA GLN A 74 -62.87 35.20 -60.61
C GLN A 74 -62.69 33.70 -60.32
N GLN A 75 -63.45 32.83 -60.99
CA GLN A 75 -63.28 31.38 -60.94
C GLN A 75 -62.51 30.89 -62.18
N VAL A 76 -61.37 30.25 -61.98
CA VAL A 76 -60.61 29.57 -63.03
C VAL A 76 -60.98 28.09 -62.97
N LEU A 77 -61.90 27.70 -63.84
CA LEU A 77 -62.49 26.36 -63.87
C LEU A 77 -61.65 25.41 -64.75
N VAL A 78 -62.02 24.13 -64.77
CA VAL A 78 -61.38 23.10 -65.62
C VAL A 78 -61.29 23.56 -67.07
N GLY A 79 -60.08 23.51 -67.65
CA GLY A 79 -59.78 23.99 -69.01
C GLY A 79 -59.45 25.48 -69.13
N GLY A 80 -59.72 26.27 -68.09
CA GLY A 80 -59.38 27.68 -68.01
C GLY A 80 -57.91 27.93 -67.65
N THR A 81 -57.32 28.95 -68.27
CA THR A 81 -55.96 29.42 -67.96
C THR A 81 -55.95 30.93 -67.80
N THR A 82 -55.42 31.43 -66.68
CA THR A 82 -55.16 32.88 -66.50
C THR A 82 -53.67 33.16 -66.54
N THR A 83 -53.22 34.20 -67.25
CA THR A 83 -51.82 34.63 -67.27
C THR A 83 -51.67 36.09 -66.85
N ASN A 84 -50.69 36.39 -65.99
CA ASN A 84 -50.28 37.75 -65.62
C ASN A 84 -51.40 38.61 -65.00
N HIS A 85 -52.29 37.99 -64.21
CA HIS A 85 -53.39 38.70 -63.54
C HIS A 85 -52.94 39.40 -62.27
N ILE A 86 -53.58 40.52 -61.94
CA ILE A 86 -53.41 41.22 -60.66
C ILE A 86 -54.69 41.11 -59.83
N ILE A 87 -54.60 40.53 -58.65
CA ILE A 87 -55.71 40.44 -57.68
C ILE A 87 -55.47 41.49 -56.61
N GLY A 88 -56.33 42.50 -56.55
CA GLY A 88 -56.20 43.64 -55.63
C GLY A 88 -57.22 43.61 -54.49
N THR A 89 -57.45 44.78 -53.89
CA THR A 89 -58.41 44.98 -52.80
C THR A 89 -59.78 44.33 -53.04
N LEU A 90 -60.21 43.49 -52.09
CA LEU A 90 -61.46 42.70 -52.12
C LEU A 90 -61.60 41.81 -53.38
N GLY A 91 -60.52 41.59 -54.13
CA GLY A 91 -60.46 40.66 -55.26
C GLY A 91 -60.16 39.24 -54.78
N ASN A 92 -60.86 38.27 -55.33
CA ASN A 92 -60.63 36.85 -55.10
C ASN A 92 -60.43 36.12 -56.44
N GLN A 93 -59.40 35.28 -56.53
CA GLN A 93 -59.25 34.32 -57.63
C GLN A 93 -59.34 32.89 -57.09
N ILE A 94 -60.35 32.14 -57.51
CA ILE A 94 -60.54 30.74 -57.14
C ILE A 94 -60.10 29.88 -58.32
N VAL A 95 -58.96 29.21 -58.20
CA VAL A 95 -58.45 28.26 -59.19
C VAL A 95 -58.97 26.86 -58.83
N ALA A 96 -60.04 26.43 -59.49
CA ALA A 96 -60.74 25.16 -59.24
C ALA A 96 -60.63 24.25 -60.48
N GLY A 97 -59.59 23.41 -60.51
CA GLY A 97 -59.28 22.52 -61.64
C GLY A 97 -58.67 23.19 -62.89
N GLY A 98 -58.57 24.53 -62.91
CA GLY A 98 -57.87 25.30 -63.94
C GLY A 98 -56.41 25.63 -63.60
N LEU A 99 -55.77 26.47 -64.45
CA LEU A 99 -54.37 26.88 -64.31
C LEU A 99 -54.23 28.41 -64.18
N ALA A 100 -53.62 28.89 -63.10
CA ALA A 100 -53.21 30.29 -62.96
C ALA A 100 -51.70 30.43 -63.14
N GLN A 101 -51.26 31.41 -63.92
CA GLN A 101 -49.85 31.66 -64.22
C GLN A 101 -49.51 33.13 -63.95
N LYS A 102 -48.42 33.37 -63.21
CA LYS A 102 -47.86 34.71 -62.95
C LYS A 102 -48.87 35.67 -62.30
N THR A 103 -49.74 35.16 -61.43
CA THR A 103 -50.71 35.99 -60.71
C THR A 103 -49.99 36.85 -59.67
N THR A 104 -50.31 38.14 -59.58
CA THR A 104 -49.81 39.03 -58.52
C THR A 104 -50.93 39.35 -57.54
N LEU A 105 -50.74 39.09 -56.25
CA LEU A 105 -51.69 39.40 -55.18
C LEU A 105 -51.19 40.64 -54.43
N ASN A 106 -51.99 41.71 -54.43
CA ASN A 106 -51.68 42.99 -53.78
C ASN A 106 -52.86 43.47 -52.91
N ASP A 107 -52.59 44.35 -51.94
CA ASP A 107 -53.59 45.14 -51.20
C ASP A 107 -54.76 44.31 -50.61
N GLY A 108 -54.45 43.14 -50.06
CA GLY A 108 -55.41 42.18 -49.49
C GLY A 108 -56.05 41.21 -50.48
N GLY A 109 -55.59 41.15 -51.73
CA GLY A 109 -56.08 40.20 -52.74
C GLY A 109 -55.84 38.74 -52.36
N VAL A 110 -56.78 37.86 -52.71
CA VAL A 110 -56.75 36.44 -52.32
C VAL A 110 -56.76 35.52 -53.54
N GLN A 111 -55.91 34.49 -53.54
CA GLN A 111 -55.97 33.37 -54.48
C GLN A 111 -56.21 32.06 -53.72
N ILE A 112 -57.27 31.34 -54.06
CA ILE A 112 -57.59 30.01 -53.51
C ILE A 112 -57.37 28.97 -54.59
N VAL A 113 -56.51 27.98 -54.34
CA VAL A 113 -56.19 26.88 -55.27
C VAL A 113 -56.74 25.58 -54.70
N ARG A 114 -57.65 24.94 -55.43
CA ARG A 114 -58.41 23.77 -54.97
C ARG A 114 -58.84 22.86 -56.11
N GLN A 115 -59.40 21.70 -55.82
CA GLN A 115 -59.98 20.79 -56.82
C GLN A 115 -59.00 20.46 -57.96
N GLN A 116 -57.75 20.08 -57.62
CA GLN A 116 -56.67 19.83 -58.59
C GLN A 116 -56.25 21.07 -59.41
N GLY A 117 -56.66 22.28 -58.98
CA GLY A 117 -56.19 23.54 -59.56
C GLY A 117 -54.69 23.73 -59.36
N VAL A 118 -54.07 24.44 -60.30
CA VAL A 118 -52.62 24.70 -60.29
C VAL A 118 -52.36 26.20 -60.38
N ALA A 119 -51.53 26.73 -59.49
CA ALA A 119 -51.04 28.11 -59.57
C ALA A 119 -49.50 28.10 -59.73
N THR A 120 -49.00 28.72 -60.79
CA THR A 120 -47.56 28.78 -61.10
C THR A 120 -47.07 30.22 -61.13
N GLY A 121 -45.95 30.52 -60.47
CA GLY A 121 -45.33 31.85 -60.50
C GLY A 121 -46.14 32.95 -59.80
N THR A 122 -47.02 32.60 -58.85
CA THR A 122 -47.77 33.61 -58.08
C THR A 122 -46.81 34.48 -57.27
N THR A 123 -46.93 35.81 -57.35
CA THR A 123 -46.22 36.77 -56.49
C THR A 123 -47.19 37.36 -55.48
N ILE A 124 -46.84 37.37 -54.20
CA ILE A 124 -47.71 37.83 -53.10
C ILE A 124 -47.05 39.02 -52.40
N ASN A 125 -47.65 40.20 -52.47
CA ASN A 125 -47.27 41.39 -51.71
C ASN A 125 -48.49 41.89 -50.93
N ASP A 126 -48.48 41.82 -49.60
CA ASP A 126 -49.67 42.21 -48.81
C ASP A 126 -50.98 41.50 -49.24
N GLY A 127 -50.89 40.22 -49.61
CA GLY A 127 -52.00 39.39 -50.10
C GLY A 127 -51.94 37.96 -49.56
N LEU A 128 -52.90 37.10 -49.94
CA LEU A 128 -53.01 35.73 -49.43
C LEU A 128 -53.20 34.70 -50.54
N GLN A 129 -52.31 33.70 -50.60
CA GLN A 129 -52.56 32.48 -51.38
C GLN A 129 -52.93 31.33 -50.42
N VAL A 130 -54.05 30.66 -50.69
CA VAL A 130 -54.50 29.46 -49.98
C VAL A 130 -54.46 28.28 -50.93
N VAL A 131 -53.66 27.28 -50.61
CA VAL A 131 -53.59 26.03 -51.37
C VAL A 131 -54.31 24.96 -50.55
N GLU A 132 -55.53 24.59 -50.93
CA GLU A 132 -56.31 23.56 -50.25
C GLU A 132 -55.71 22.16 -50.49
N GLN A 133 -56.19 21.13 -49.79
CA GLN A 133 -55.59 19.79 -49.72
C GLN A 133 -55.27 19.14 -51.09
N ASP A 134 -56.04 19.47 -52.11
CA ASP A 134 -55.92 18.97 -53.48
C ASP A 134 -55.40 20.02 -54.48
N GLY A 135 -55.03 21.21 -54.01
CA GLY A 135 -54.43 22.27 -54.80
C GLY A 135 -52.90 22.15 -54.92
N GLN A 136 -52.36 22.75 -55.97
CA GLN A 136 -50.91 22.77 -56.25
C GLN A 136 -50.42 24.19 -56.51
N ALA A 137 -49.39 24.62 -55.78
CA ALA A 137 -48.68 25.86 -56.06
C ALA A 137 -47.22 25.58 -56.44
N GLN A 138 -46.72 26.24 -57.48
CA GLN A 138 -45.35 26.11 -57.93
C GLN A 138 -44.70 27.48 -58.11
N SER A 139 -43.48 27.64 -57.61
CA SER A 139 -42.67 28.86 -57.79
C SER A 139 -43.37 30.12 -57.28
N THR A 140 -44.14 30.01 -56.20
CA THR A 140 -44.72 31.17 -55.52
C THR A 140 -43.61 32.03 -54.92
N VAL A 141 -43.68 33.34 -55.07
CA VAL A 141 -42.79 34.32 -54.42
C VAL A 141 -43.59 35.11 -53.40
N ILE A 142 -43.20 35.05 -52.12
CA ILE A 142 -43.88 35.72 -51.01
C ILE A 142 -42.99 36.86 -50.52
N LEU A 143 -43.53 38.07 -50.52
CA LEU A 143 -42.83 39.30 -50.14
C LEU A 143 -43.56 39.99 -48.98
N ASN A 144 -43.21 41.24 -48.70
CA ASN A 144 -43.67 41.97 -47.51
C ASN A 144 -45.20 41.94 -47.34
N GLY A 145 -45.67 41.46 -46.19
CA GLY A 145 -47.09 41.32 -45.85
C GLY A 145 -47.81 40.16 -46.57
N GLY A 146 -47.12 39.47 -47.49
CA GLY A 146 -47.67 38.34 -48.22
C GLY A 146 -47.69 37.07 -47.38
N VAL A 147 -48.75 36.27 -47.55
CA VAL A 147 -48.93 35.00 -46.85
C VAL A 147 -49.30 33.89 -47.83
N GLN A 148 -48.68 32.72 -47.71
CA GLN A 148 -49.11 31.49 -48.35
C GLN A 148 -49.51 30.46 -47.30
N GLY A 149 -50.79 30.06 -47.26
CA GLY A 149 -51.27 28.91 -46.49
C GLY A 149 -51.30 27.66 -47.36
N VAL A 150 -50.60 26.60 -46.96
CA VAL A 150 -50.45 25.36 -47.72
C VAL A 150 -51.11 24.20 -46.97
N GLY A 151 -52.32 23.83 -47.36
CA GLY A 151 -53.00 22.59 -46.97
C GLY A 151 -52.81 21.44 -47.97
N GLY A 152 -52.51 21.76 -49.23
CA GLY A 152 -52.13 20.82 -50.31
C GLY A 152 -50.62 20.77 -50.55
N SER A 153 -50.15 21.02 -51.77
CA SER A 153 -48.71 20.99 -52.08
C SER A 153 -48.18 22.31 -52.64
N ALA A 154 -47.01 22.73 -52.16
CA ALA A 154 -46.26 23.86 -52.67
C ALA A 154 -44.83 23.44 -53.01
N VAL A 155 -44.35 23.79 -54.21
CA VAL A 155 -43.01 23.41 -54.70
C VAL A 155 -42.24 24.64 -55.16
N HIS A 156 -40.97 24.75 -54.75
CA HIS A 156 -40.07 25.86 -55.09
C HIS A 156 -40.57 27.24 -54.65
N THR A 157 -41.29 27.33 -53.52
CA THR A 157 -41.70 28.63 -52.96
C THR A 157 -40.46 29.42 -52.53
N VAL A 158 -40.41 30.72 -52.86
CA VAL A 158 -39.42 31.67 -52.35
C VAL A 158 -40.07 32.59 -51.33
N VAL A 159 -39.60 32.57 -50.09
CA VAL A 159 -40.06 33.44 -49.01
C VAL A 159 -39.01 34.53 -48.78
N GLY A 160 -39.35 35.76 -49.17
CA GLY A 160 -38.50 36.94 -49.05
C GLY A 160 -38.83 37.79 -47.82
N ASN A 161 -38.29 39.01 -47.79
CA ASN A 161 -38.41 39.92 -46.65
C ASN A 161 -39.88 40.23 -46.29
N GLY A 162 -40.29 39.88 -45.08
CA GLY A 162 -41.63 40.11 -44.55
C GLY A 162 -42.70 39.16 -45.09
N GLY A 163 -42.31 38.12 -45.84
CA GLY A 163 -43.21 37.08 -46.33
C GLY A 163 -43.32 35.89 -45.38
N GLU A 164 -44.48 35.24 -45.35
CA GLU A 164 -44.74 34.06 -44.53
C GLU A 164 -45.33 32.89 -45.33
N GLN A 165 -44.75 31.70 -45.20
CA GLN A 165 -45.36 30.44 -45.66
C GLN A 165 -45.81 29.62 -44.43
N HIS A 166 -47.08 29.25 -44.37
CA HIS A 166 -47.65 28.38 -43.34
C HIS A 166 -48.00 27.03 -43.97
N VAL A 167 -47.24 25.99 -43.65
CA VAL A 167 -47.50 24.61 -44.07
C VAL A 167 -48.40 23.97 -43.03
N LEU A 168 -49.69 23.86 -43.34
CA LEU A 168 -50.72 23.34 -42.43
C LEU A 168 -50.59 21.82 -42.26
N ALA A 169 -51.28 21.24 -41.27
CA ALA A 169 -51.11 19.83 -40.86
C ALA A 169 -51.18 18.77 -41.99
N SER A 170 -51.97 18.98 -43.06
CA SER A 170 -52.04 18.10 -44.24
C SER A 170 -51.14 18.53 -45.41
N GLY A 171 -50.53 19.71 -45.30
CA GLY A 171 -49.77 20.34 -46.36
C GLY A 171 -48.35 19.78 -46.50
N THR A 172 -47.83 19.85 -47.73
CA THR A 172 -46.44 19.52 -48.04
C THR A 172 -45.77 20.65 -48.82
N ALA A 173 -44.71 21.23 -48.26
CA ALA A 173 -43.84 22.16 -48.96
C ALA A 173 -42.52 21.49 -49.34
N THR A 174 -42.14 21.53 -50.60
CA THR A 174 -40.89 20.95 -51.10
C THR A 174 -40.00 22.04 -51.68
N THR A 175 -38.71 22.05 -51.33
CA THR A 175 -37.69 22.98 -51.84
C THR A 175 -38.01 24.47 -51.60
N THR A 176 -38.63 24.80 -50.46
CA THR A 176 -38.84 26.20 -50.08
C THR A 176 -37.49 26.89 -49.83
N LEU A 177 -37.28 28.04 -50.46
CA LEU A 177 -36.15 28.93 -50.21
C LEU A 177 -36.57 30.05 -49.26
N ILE A 178 -35.96 30.12 -48.08
CA ILE A 178 -36.31 31.06 -47.01
C ILE A 178 -35.16 32.05 -46.88
N ASN A 179 -35.36 33.28 -47.34
CA ASN A 179 -34.35 34.34 -47.37
C ASN A 179 -34.55 35.34 -46.23
N ASN A 180 -33.68 36.35 -46.17
CA ASN A 180 -33.69 37.39 -45.15
C ASN A 180 -35.09 38.00 -44.92
N GLY A 181 -35.56 37.91 -43.67
CA GLY A 181 -36.86 38.39 -43.23
C GLY A 181 -38.05 37.48 -43.60
N GLY A 182 -37.81 36.35 -44.27
CA GLY A 182 -38.81 35.36 -44.61
C GLY A 182 -38.98 34.31 -43.53
N THR A 183 -40.21 33.84 -43.34
CA THR A 183 -40.53 32.78 -42.35
C THR A 183 -41.32 31.65 -42.98
N GLN A 184 -40.92 30.40 -42.72
CA GLN A 184 -41.75 29.22 -42.95
C GLN A 184 -42.17 28.62 -41.61
N SER A 185 -43.46 28.58 -41.33
CA SER A 185 -44.06 27.82 -40.22
C SER A 185 -44.57 26.47 -40.72
N VAL A 186 -44.25 25.38 -40.02
CA VAL A 186 -44.51 24.00 -40.45
C VAL A 186 -45.28 23.23 -39.38
N ASP A 187 -46.59 23.10 -39.55
CA ASP A 187 -47.45 22.14 -38.84
C ASP A 187 -47.58 20.81 -39.61
N GLY A 188 -47.39 20.83 -40.93
CA GLY A 188 -47.40 19.68 -41.83
C GLY A 188 -45.99 19.14 -42.13
N THR A 189 -45.68 18.95 -43.42
CA THR A 189 -44.38 18.42 -43.87
C THR A 189 -43.60 19.41 -44.73
N ALA A 190 -42.34 19.65 -44.39
CA ALA A 190 -41.39 20.40 -45.22
C ALA A 190 -40.24 19.50 -45.66
N ILE A 191 -39.93 19.46 -46.96
CA ILE A 191 -38.88 18.61 -47.54
C ILE A 191 -37.87 19.49 -48.28
N SER A 192 -36.58 19.33 -47.96
CA SER A 192 -35.46 20.01 -48.62
C SER A 192 -35.55 21.54 -48.61
N ALA A 193 -36.06 22.11 -47.52
CA ALA A 193 -36.06 23.56 -47.34
C ALA A 193 -34.63 24.10 -47.23
N VAL A 194 -34.37 25.29 -47.77
CA VAL A 194 -33.08 25.98 -47.66
C VAL A 194 -33.29 27.28 -46.90
N VAL A 195 -32.67 27.38 -45.73
CA VAL A 195 -32.74 28.55 -44.84
C VAL A 195 -31.47 29.37 -44.98
N ASN A 196 -31.58 30.56 -45.57
CA ASN A 196 -30.47 31.49 -45.78
C ASN A 196 -30.39 32.55 -44.68
N ASP A 197 -29.38 33.41 -44.77
CA ASP A 197 -29.15 34.52 -43.84
C ASP A 197 -30.41 35.34 -43.56
N GLY A 198 -30.76 35.47 -42.27
CA GLY A 198 -31.96 36.15 -41.80
C GLY A 198 -33.28 35.43 -42.05
N GLY A 199 -33.26 34.22 -42.63
CA GLY A 199 -34.43 33.37 -42.84
C GLY A 199 -34.71 32.47 -41.64
N HIS A 200 -36.00 32.17 -41.42
CA HIS A 200 -36.44 31.31 -40.31
C HIS A 200 -37.34 30.16 -40.78
N GLN A 201 -36.98 28.92 -40.44
CA GLN A 201 -37.90 27.79 -40.48
C GLN A 201 -38.31 27.42 -39.05
N ILE A 202 -39.62 27.37 -38.79
CA ILE A 202 -40.20 26.99 -37.50
C ILE A 202 -40.97 25.69 -37.72
N VAL A 203 -40.47 24.60 -37.16
CA VAL A 203 -41.15 23.30 -37.17
C VAL A 203 -41.97 23.20 -35.90
N GLU A 204 -43.28 23.37 -36.06
CA GLU A 204 -44.23 23.46 -34.97
C GLU A 204 -44.60 22.08 -34.40
N ARG A 205 -45.44 22.07 -33.37
CA ARG A 205 -45.87 20.84 -32.71
C ARG A 205 -46.63 19.95 -33.71
N GLY A 206 -46.13 18.74 -33.95
CA GLY A 206 -46.67 17.80 -34.93
C GLY A 206 -46.12 17.96 -36.34
N GLY A 207 -45.41 19.06 -36.62
CA GLY A 207 -44.74 19.30 -37.88
C GLY A 207 -43.47 18.46 -38.05
N PHE A 208 -43.14 18.18 -39.31
CA PHE A 208 -41.98 17.40 -39.71
C PHE A 208 -41.17 18.08 -40.80
N ALA A 209 -39.88 18.28 -40.56
CA ALA A 209 -38.93 18.79 -41.56
C ALA A 209 -37.87 17.74 -41.93
N ARG A 210 -37.71 17.47 -43.21
CA ARG A 210 -36.74 16.49 -43.73
C ARG A 210 -35.75 17.18 -44.66
N ASP A 211 -34.47 16.84 -44.53
CA ASP A 211 -33.40 17.29 -45.43
C ASP A 211 -33.24 18.83 -45.49
N THR A 212 -33.61 19.55 -44.41
CA THR A 212 -33.42 21.00 -44.34
C THR A 212 -31.94 21.36 -44.38
N THR A 213 -31.56 22.29 -45.25
CA THR A 213 -30.24 22.92 -45.27
C THR A 213 -30.29 24.29 -44.58
N VAL A 214 -29.45 24.50 -43.57
CA VAL A 214 -29.34 25.76 -42.84
C VAL A 214 -27.98 26.39 -43.14
N ASN A 215 -28.00 27.50 -43.88
CA ASN A 215 -26.81 28.25 -44.28
C ASN A 215 -26.44 29.32 -43.24
N ASN A 216 -25.34 30.03 -43.48
CA ASN A 216 -24.86 31.12 -42.64
C ASN A 216 -25.97 32.14 -42.34
N GLY A 217 -26.22 32.40 -41.06
CA GLY A 217 -27.24 33.33 -40.57
C GLY A 217 -28.69 32.84 -40.67
N GLY A 218 -28.92 31.66 -41.25
CA GLY A 218 -30.22 30.99 -41.24
C GLY A 218 -30.48 30.27 -39.92
N ILE A 219 -31.75 30.21 -39.50
CA ILE A 219 -32.14 29.54 -38.25
C ILE A 219 -33.31 28.56 -38.48
N GLN A 220 -33.13 27.32 -38.02
CA GLN A 220 -34.20 26.34 -37.90
C GLN A 220 -34.57 26.14 -36.43
N TYR A 221 -35.84 26.41 -36.08
CA TYR A 221 -36.42 26.10 -34.78
C TYR A 221 -37.20 24.79 -34.86
N ILE A 222 -36.87 23.82 -34.02
CA ILE A 222 -37.69 22.62 -33.80
C ILE A 222 -38.43 22.81 -32.48
N SER A 223 -39.68 23.26 -32.55
CA SER A 223 -40.52 23.49 -31.38
C SER A 223 -40.78 22.20 -30.59
N ALA A 224 -41.21 22.32 -29.34
CA ALA A 224 -41.59 21.18 -28.52
C ALA A 224 -42.70 20.35 -29.21
N GLY A 225 -42.42 19.06 -29.46
CA GLY A 225 -43.30 18.16 -30.21
C GLY A 225 -43.20 18.25 -31.74
N GLY A 226 -42.35 19.13 -32.28
CA GLY A 226 -41.93 19.09 -33.69
C GLY A 226 -40.75 18.13 -33.91
N SER A 227 -40.54 17.72 -35.16
CA SER A 227 -39.45 16.79 -35.53
C SER A 227 -38.69 17.20 -36.78
N SER A 228 -37.37 17.03 -36.77
CA SER A 228 -36.55 17.09 -37.98
C SER A 228 -35.70 15.84 -38.20
N SER A 229 -35.39 15.56 -39.47
CA SER A 229 -34.49 14.48 -39.87
C SER A 229 -33.55 14.89 -41.00
N ASP A 230 -32.33 14.33 -40.98
CA ASP A 230 -31.34 14.41 -42.07
C ASP A 230 -30.93 15.84 -42.46
N GLY A 231 -31.06 16.79 -41.52
CA GLY A 231 -30.72 18.20 -41.75
C GLY A 231 -29.22 18.45 -41.82
N VAL A 232 -28.81 19.45 -42.63
CA VAL A 232 -27.41 19.87 -42.79
C VAL A 232 -27.26 21.31 -42.31
N ILE A 233 -26.31 21.55 -41.39
CA ILE A 233 -26.04 22.88 -40.84
C ILE A 233 -24.63 23.31 -41.27
N PHE A 234 -24.54 24.39 -42.03
CA PHE A 234 -23.27 24.98 -42.47
C PHE A 234 -22.83 26.14 -41.57
N GLY A 235 -21.64 26.69 -41.85
CA GLY A 235 -21.01 27.76 -41.09
C GLY A 235 -21.93 28.93 -40.78
N GLY A 236 -22.12 29.21 -39.48
CA GLY A 236 -23.00 30.26 -38.97
C GLY A 236 -24.51 29.98 -39.05
N GLY A 237 -24.91 28.81 -39.55
CA GLY A 237 -26.28 28.32 -39.44
C GLY A 237 -26.56 27.73 -38.05
N ILE A 238 -27.81 27.87 -37.59
CA ILE A 238 -28.23 27.40 -36.25
C ILE A 238 -29.47 26.51 -36.36
N GLN A 239 -29.42 25.33 -35.73
CA GLN A 239 -30.61 24.53 -35.43
C GLN A 239 -30.87 24.54 -33.91
N GLN A 240 -31.99 25.11 -33.50
CA GLN A 240 -32.43 25.14 -32.10
C GLN A 240 -33.46 24.03 -31.86
N VAL A 241 -33.13 23.04 -31.05
CA VAL A 241 -33.92 21.82 -30.86
C VAL A 241 -34.59 21.83 -29.49
N SER A 242 -35.89 22.13 -29.44
CA SER A 242 -36.75 21.90 -28.26
C SER A 242 -37.64 20.66 -28.40
N GLY A 243 -37.84 20.18 -29.63
CA GLY A 243 -38.46 18.90 -30.00
C GLY A 243 -37.43 17.80 -30.24
N THR A 244 -37.52 17.10 -31.37
CA THR A 244 -36.59 16.00 -31.73
C THR A 244 -35.90 16.25 -33.07
N ALA A 245 -34.58 16.11 -33.12
CA ALA A 245 -33.80 16.12 -34.35
C ALA A 245 -33.03 14.79 -34.50
N SER A 246 -33.04 14.17 -35.67
CA SER A 246 -32.30 12.93 -35.95
C SER A 246 -31.42 13.05 -37.19
N GLY A 247 -30.24 12.43 -37.17
CA GLY A 247 -29.37 12.35 -38.36
C GLY A 247 -28.82 13.71 -38.82
N THR A 248 -28.78 14.70 -37.93
CA THR A 248 -28.27 16.04 -38.28
C THR A 248 -26.76 15.99 -38.55
N SER A 249 -26.32 16.57 -39.67
CA SER A 249 -24.90 16.76 -39.99
C SER A 249 -24.50 18.22 -39.76
N ILE A 250 -23.61 18.45 -38.79
CA ILE A 250 -23.08 19.78 -38.45
C ILE A 250 -21.71 19.94 -39.12
N ASN A 251 -21.63 20.83 -40.10
CA ASN A 251 -20.42 21.09 -40.90
C ASN A 251 -19.67 22.34 -40.39
N ASP A 252 -18.60 22.73 -41.10
CA ASP A 252 -17.67 23.81 -40.73
C ASP A 252 -18.37 25.08 -40.23
N GLY A 253 -18.31 25.32 -38.91
CA GLY A 253 -18.88 26.48 -38.21
C GLY A 253 -20.39 26.42 -37.92
N GLY A 254 -21.08 25.32 -38.24
CA GLY A 254 -22.49 25.14 -37.93
C GLY A 254 -22.72 24.82 -36.45
N THR A 255 -23.92 25.15 -35.93
CA THR A 255 -24.28 24.88 -34.53
C THR A 255 -25.65 24.21 -34.39
N GLN A 256 -25.71 23.12 -33.62
CA GLN A 256 -26.95 22.55 -33.09
C GLN A 256 -27.05 22.85 -31.59
N GLN A 257 -28.12 23.52 -31.17
CA GLN A 257 -28.41 23.83 -29.77
C GLN A 257 -29.57 22.97 -29.28
N VAL A 258 -29.26 21.91 -28.53
CA VAL A 258 -30.25 21.01 -27.93
C VAL A 258 -30.71 21.61 -26.60
N GLN A 259 -31.91 22.18 -26.59
CA GLN A 259 -32.51 22.84 -25.43
C GLN A 259 -32.89 21.81 -24.35
N VAL A 260 -33.21 22.25 -23.13
CA VAL A 260 -33.53 21.39 -21.98
C VAL A 260 -34.59 20.30 -22.27
N THR A 261 -35.60 20.59 -23.09
CA THR A 261 -36.62 19.60 -23.49
C THR A 261 -36.29 18.85 -24.77
N GLY A 262 -35.24 19.26 -25.47
CA GLY A 262 -34.85 18.77 -26.77
C GLY A 262 -34.13 17.43 -26.71
N GLN A 263 -34.30 16.67 -27.80
CA GLN A 263 -33.55 15.44 -28.05
C GLN A 263 -32.88 15.50 -29.41
N ALA A 264 -31.57 15.26 -29.46
CA ALA A 264 -30.83 15.03 -30.68
C ALA A 264 -30.37 13.57 -30.76
N ARG A 265 -30.53 12.93 -31.92
CA ARG A 265 -30.12 11.53 -32.15
C ARG A 265 -29.24 11.42 -33.38
N ASP A 266 -28.20 10.61 -33.28
CA ASP A 266 -27.32 10.25 -34.41
C ASP A 266 -26.71 11.48 -35.11
N THR A 267 -26.47 12.55 -34.34
CA THR A 267 -25.85 13.78 -34.86
C THR A 267 -24.40 13.48 -35.28
N GLN A 268 -24.05 13.85 -36.50
CA GLN A 268 -22.67 13.85 -36.97
C GLN A 268 -22.06 15.25 -36.80
N ILE A 269 -21.03 15.36 -35.98
CA ILE A 269 -20.36 16.62 -35.69
C ILE A 269 -19.02 16.61 -36.43
N ASN A 270 -18.97 17.27 -37.59
CA ASN A 270 -17.80 17.31 -38.47
C ASN A 270 -16.85 18.45 -38.04
N TYR A 271 -15.76 18.62 -38.79
CA TYR A 271 -14.75 19.65 -38.54
C TYR A 271 -15.36 21.02 -38.25
N ARG A 272 -15.03 21.62 -37.09
CA ARG A 272 -15.55 22.90 -36.58
C ARG A 272 -17.06 22.99 -36.37
N GLY A 273 -17.80 21.89 -36.54
CA GLY A 273 -19.19 21.80 -36.12
C GLY A 273 -19.30 21.74 -34.59
N THR A 274 -20.33 22.36 -34.03
CA THR A 274 -20.59 22.35 -32.58
C THR A 274 -22.00 21.84 -32.27
N GLN A 275 -22.11 20.87 -31.36
CA GLN A 275 -23.36 20.52 -30.70
C GLN A 275 -23.30 20.99 -29.24
N ALA A 276 -24.15 21.95 -28.87
CA ALA A 276 -24.35 22.38 -27.49
C ALA A 276 -25.57 21.67 -26.90
N VAL A 277 -25.41 21.00 -25.75
CA VAL A 277 -26.42 20.09 -25.18
C VAL A 277 -26.83 20.55 -23.78
N ASP A 278 -28.00 21.17 -23.68
CA ASP A 278 -28.70 21.45 -22.41
C ASP A 278 -29.78 20.38 -22.14
N GLY A 279 -30.26 19.68 -23.18
CA GLY A 279 -31.21 18.56 -23.12
C GLY A 279 -30.52 17.20 -23.20
N THR A 280 -30.95 16.36 -24.15
CA THR A 280 -30.37 15.02 -24.34
C THR A 280 -29.83 14.81 -25.75
N ALA A 281 -28.58 14.36 -25.86
CA ALA A 281 -27.98 13.88 -27.11
C ALA A 281 -27.71 12.37 -27.02
N ILE A 282 -28.11 11.61 -28.04
CA ILE A 282 -27.97 10.14 -28.08
C ILE A 282 -27.22 9.74 -29.35
N SER A 283 -26.20 8.89 -29.21
CA SER A 283 -25.43 8.33 -30.34
C SER A 283 -24.77 9.38 -31.23
N ALA A 284 -24.37 10.52 -30.67
CA ALA A 284 -23.62 11.51 -31.44
C ALA A 284 -22.24 10.96 -31.84
N ILE A 285 -21.79 11.29 -33.05
CA ILE A 285 -20.46 10.96 -33.56
C ILE A 285 -19.67 12.26 -33.71
N VAL A 286 -18.66 12.44 -32.85
CA VAL A 286 -17.74 13.57 -32.91
C VAL A 286 -16.54 13.18 -33.77
N LYS A 287 -16.39 13.81 -34.95
CA LYS A 287 -15.27 13.56 -35.87
C LYS A 287 -14.13 14.55 -35.62
N ASP A 288 -13.05 14.40 -36.39
CA ASP A 288 -11.88 15.27 -36.33
C ASP A 288 -12.26 16.77 -36.42
N GLY A 289 -11.83 17.54 -35.41
CA GLY A 289 -12.14 18.96 -35.26
C GLY A 289 -13.59 19.28 -34.86
N GLY A 290 -14.47 18.30 -34.68
CA GLY A 290 -15.82 18.49 -34.17
C GLY A 290 -15.86 18.61 -32.64
N THR A 291 -16.84 19.35 -32.12
CA THR A 291 -17.02 19.54 -30.67
C THR A 291 -18.45 19.24 -30.21
N GLN A 292 -18.58 18.37 -29.22
CA GLN A 292 -19.81 18.25 -28.43
C GLN A 292 -19.60 18.87 -27.05
N MET A 293 -20.40 19.88 -26.71
CA MET A 293 -20.38 20.56 -25.42
C MET A 293 -21.63 20.18 -24.63
N VAL A 294 -21.45 19.41 -23.56
CA VAL A 294 -22.52 18.98 -22.65
C VAL A 294 -22.56 19.96 -21.49
N ASN A 295 -23.57 20.81 -21.48
CA ASN A 295 -23.73 21.88 -20.49
C ASN A 295 -24.33 21.36 -19.18
N SER A 296 -24.44 22.24 -18.19
CA SER A 296 -25.09 21.93 -16.92
C SER A 296 -26.53 21.47 -17.13
N GLY A 297 -26.89 20.30 -16.60
CA GLY A 297 -28.19 19.66 -16.79
C GLY A 297 -28.33 18.83 -18.08
N GLY A 298 -27.38 18.97 -19.02
CA GLY A 298 -27.35 18.21 -20.26
C GLY A 298 -26.87 16.76 -20.06
N LEU A 299 -27.36 15.86 -20.91
CA LEU A 299 -26.97 14.46 -20.96
C LEU A 299 -26.54 14.05 -22.38
N ALA A 300 -25.31 13.56 -22.52
CA ALA A 300 -24.86 12.85 -23.71
C ALA A 300 -24.77 11.34 -23.45
N LYS A 301 -25.45 10.53 -24.25
CA LYS A 301 -25.45 9.07 -24.13
C LYS A 301 -24.89 8.42 -25.40
N ASN A 302 -24.06 7.38 -25.24
CA ASN A 302 -23.47 6.61 -26.34
C ASN A 302 -22.72 7.49 -27.35
N THR A 303 -22.07 8.56 -26.88
CA THR A 303 -21.30 9.41 -27.80
C THR A 303 -20.02 8.69 -28.21
N GLN A 304 -19.78 8.61 -29.52
CA GLN A 304 -18.50 8.16 -30.07
C GLN A 304 -17.63 9.38 -30.38
N VAL A 305 -16.43 9.42 -29.82
CA VAL A 305 -15.45 10.50 -30.06
C VAL A 305 -14.28 9.93 -30.83
N ASN A 306 -14.21 10.22 -32.12
CA ASN A 306 -13.13 9.75 -32.99
C ASN A 306 -11.85 10.59 -32.80
N SER A 307 -10.75 10.11 -33.35
CA SER A 307 -9.47 10.83 -33.42
C SER A 307 -9.66 12.29 -33.84
N GLY A 308 -9.12 13.22 -33.03
CA GLY A 308 -9.22 14.66 -33.23
C GLY A 308 -10.56 15.30 -32.82
N GLY A 309 -11.57 14.50 -32.45
CA GLY A 309 -12.84 14.97 -31.90
C GLY A 309 -12.75 15.30 -30.41
N LEU A 310 -13.60 16.22 -29.95
CA LEU A 310 -13.69 16.67 -28.57
C LEU A 310 -15.11 16.53 -28.01
N GLN A 311 -15.25 15.79 -26.90
CA GLN A 311 -16.41 15.92 -26.02
C GLN A 311 -16.00 16.70 -24.77
N HIS A 312 -16.62 17.85 -24.53
CA HIS A 312 -16.45 18.63 -23.31
C HIS A 312 -17.70 18.50 -22.44
N VAL A 313 -17.55 17.89 -21.26
CA VAL A 313 -18.63 17.72 -20.28
C VAL A 313 -18.43 18.74 -19.15
N ALA A 314 -19.17 19.84 -19.21
CA ALA A 314 -19.07 20.93 -18.24
C ALA A 314 -19.56 20.53 -16.85
N LEU A 315 -19.23 21.34 -15.84
CA LEU A 315 -19.72 21.16 -14.47
C LEU A 315 -21.26 21.09 -14.46
N GLY A 316 -21.80 20.02 -13.87
CA GLY A 316 -23.24 19.73 -13.84
C GLY A 316 -23.79 19.00 -15.09
N GLY A 317 -22.98 18.80 -16.12
CA GLY A 317 -23.29 17.95 -17.27
C GLY A 317 -22.97 16.47 -17.02
N ALA A 318 -23.57 15.58 -17.82
CA ALA A 318 -23.38 14.14 -17.71
C ALA A 318 -23.09 13.47 -19.06
N SER A 319 -22.14 12.54 -19.07
CA SER A 319 -21.86 11.64 -20.18
C SER A 319 -22.01 10.18 -19.74
N ALA A 320 -22.76 9.38 -20.49
CA ALA A 320 -22.99 7.97 -20.20
C ALA A 320 -22.62 7.12 -21.41
N ASP A 321 -21.86 6.05 -21.16
CA ASP A 321 -21.52 5.03 -22.15
C ASP A 321 -20.75 5.60 -23.36
N ALA A 322 -19.96 6.65 -23.14
CA ALA A 322 -19.13 7.24 -24.19
C ALA A 322 -18.01 6.29 -24.64
N HIS A 323 -17.74 6.27 -25.95
CA HIS A 323 -16.64 5.50 -26.55
C HIS A 323 -15.63 6.45 -27.17
N LEU A 324 -14.44 6.53 -26.59
CA LEU A 324 -13.35 7.37 -27.07
C LEU A 324 -12.44 6.52 -27.97
N PHE A 325 -12.49 6.79 -29.28
CA PHE A 325 -11.78 6.06 -30.33
C PHE A 325 -10.70 6.97 -30.96
N GLY A 326 -9.68 7.29 -30.18
CA GLY A 326 -8.63 8.28 -30.49
C GLY A 326 -8.96 9.73 -30.13
N GLY A 327 -10.21 10.00 -29.73
CA GLY A 327 -10.67 11.35 -29.36
C GLY A 327 -10.41 11.72 -27.89
N THR A 328 -10.75 12.96 -27.54
CA THR A 328 -10.62 13.47 -26.16
C THR A 328 -11.97 13.71 -25.51
N GLN A 329 -12.13 13.26 -24.26
CA GLN A 329 -13.18 13.72 -23.36
C GLN A 329 -12.56 14.63 -22.27
N GLN A 330 -12.94 15.90 -22.25
CA GLN A 330 -12.64 16.86 -21.18
C GLN A 330 -13.79 16.84 -20.18
N LEU A 331 -13.53 16.50 -18.93
CA LEU A 331 -14.56 16.15 -17.94
C LEU A 331 -14.46 17.02 -16.69
N ALA A 332 -15.27 18.09 -16.63
CA ALA A 332 -15.53 18.86 -15.42
C ALA A 332 -16.79 18.41 -14.67
N GLY A 333 -17.72 17.74 -15.38
CA GLY A 333 -18.96 17.15 -14.86
C GLY A 333 -18.82 15.69 -14.45
N THR A 334 -19.79 14.87 -14.86
CA THR A 334 -19.82 13.42 -14.55
C THR A 334 -19.78 12.55 -15.79
N ALA A 335 -19.00 11.46 -15.74
CA ALA A 335 -18.98 10.44 -16.78
C ALA A 335 -19.16 9.04 -16.16
N SER A 336 -19.85 8.16 -16.90
CA SER A 336 -20.00 6.76 -16.52
C SER A 336 -19.73 5.82 -17.70
N ASN A 337 -19.15 4.66 -17.42
CA ASN A 337 -18.89 3.57 -18.37
C ASN A 337 -18.10 3.98 -19.62
N THR A 338 -17.24 5.00 -19.50
CA THR A 338 -16.43 5.47 -20.63
C THR A 338 -15.45 4.39 -21.07
N GLN A 339 -15.46 4.03 -22.35
CA GLN A 339 -14.45 3.17 -22.97
C GLN A 339 -13.37 4.05 -23.60
N ILE A 340 -12.10 3.83 -23.25
CA ILE A 340 -10.96 4.66 -23.67
C ILE A 340 -10.00 3.76 -24.45
N ASP A 341 -9.97 3.90 -25.77
CA ASP A 341 -9.14 3.07 -26.67
C ASP A 341 -7.82 3.74 -27.06
N ALA A 342 -7.06 3.08 -27.93
CA ALA A 342 -5.76 3.53 -28.40
C ALA A 342 -5.79 4.98 -28.91
N GLY A 343 -4.88 5.81 -28.38
CA GLY A 343 -4.76 7.22 -28.73
C GLY A 343 -5.83 8.12 -28.13
N ALA A 344 -6.81 7.56 -27.42
CA ALA A 344 -7.88 8.31 -26.78
C ALA A 344 -7.51 8.75 -25.37
N GLN A 345 -8.05 9.89 -24.95
CA GLN A 345 -7.81 10.44 -23.61
C GLN A 345 -9.13 10.83 -22.93
N GLN A 346 -9.36 10.35 -21.71
CA GLN A 346 -10.28 10.99 -20.77
C GLN A 346 -9.46 11.87 -19.82
N HIS A 347 -9.64 13.18 -19.88
CA HIS A 347 -9.08 14.12 -18.92
C HIS A 347 -10.16 14.49 -17.90
N ILE A 348 -9.97 14.06 -16.66
CA ILE A 348 -10.86 14.36 -15.54
C ILE A 348 -10.30 15.57 -14.83
N GLU A 349 -10.94 16.73 -15.01
CA GLU A 349 -10.55 17.96 -14.35
C GLU A 349 -10.81 17.89 -12.83
N ALA A 350 -10.32 18.86 -12.06
CA ALA A 350 -10.41 18.87 -10.60
C ALA A 350 -11.84 18.66 -10.03
N THR A 351 -12.88 19.15 -10.70
CA THR A 351 -14.29 18.93 -10.31
C THR A 351 -14.93 17.69 -10.92
N GLY A 352 -14.25 17.09 -11.90
CA GLY A 352 -14.72 15.98 -12.69
C GLY A 352 -14.81 14.68 -11.89
N LYS A 353 -15.80 13.86 -12.24
CA LYS A 353 -15.97 12.52 -11.68
C LYS A 353 -16.24 11.50 -12.78
N SER A 354 -15.36 10.51 -12.90
CA SER A 354 -15.54 9.35 -13.78
C SER A 354 -15.86 8.11 -12.96
N VAL A 355 -16.82 7.31 -13.41
CA VAL A 355 -17.25 6.07 -12.75
C VAL A 355 -17.22 4.91 -13.74
N SER A 356 -16.58 3.81 -13.35
CA SER A 356 -16.53 2.55 -14.14
C SER A 356 -15.95 2.72 -15.55
N ALA A 357 -14.99 3.64 -15.71
CA ALA A 357 -14.26 3.75 -16.97
C ALA A 357 -13.44 2.48 -17.24
N THR A 358 -13.37 2.10 -18.51
CA THR A 358 -12.50 1.02 -18.98
C THR A 358 -11.40 1.61 -19.84
N VAL A 359 -10.15 1.46 -19.39
CA VAL A 359 -8.97 1.92 -20.11
C VAL A 359 -8.38 0.74 -20.88
N ASN A 360 -8.55 0.73 -22.19
CA ASN A 360 -8.06 -0.30 -23.10
C ASN A 360 -6.61 0.00 -23.55
N SER A 361 -6.02 -0.90 -24.34
CA SER A 361 -4.64 -0.79 -24.79
C SER A 361 -4.39 0.54 -25.52
N GLY A 362 -3.38 1.30 -25.08
CA GLY A 362 -3.04 2.61 -25.62
C GLY A 362 -3.99 3.76 -25.23
N GLY A 363 -5.00 3.50 -24.40
CA GLY A 363 -5.89 4.52 -23.85
C GLY A 363 -5.31 5.16 -22.58
N LEU A 364 -5.62 6.44 -22.37
CA LEU A 364 -5.18 7.21 -21.20
C LEU A 364 -6.37 7.77 -20.41
N GLN A 365 -6.44 7.44 -19.13
CA GLN A 365 -7.28 8.16 -18.17
C GLN A 365 -6.39 9.07 -17.32
N ASN A 366 -6.45 10.38 -17.56
CA ASN A 366 -5.70 11.39 -16.82
C ASN A 366 -6.59 12.02 -15.75
N VAL A 367 -6.21 11.92 -14.47
CA VAL A 367 -7.08 12.16 -13.31
C VAL A 367 -6.54 13.30 -12.44
N ASP A 368 -7.08 14.51 -12.61
CA ASP A 368 -6.93 15.63 -11.66
C ASP A 368 -8.09 15.69 -10.65
N GLY A 369 -9.27 15.16 -11.03
CA GLY A 369 -10.45 15.03 -10.18
C GLY A 369 -10.57 13.65 -9.52
N THR A 370 -11.74 13.02 -9.68
CA THR A 370 -12.02 11.70 -9.07
C THR A 370 -12.34 10.62 -10.11
N ALA A 371 -11.66 9.47 -10.02
CA ALA A 371 -11.97 8.27 -10.78
C ALA A 371 -12.37 7.12 -9.84
N ASN A 372 -13.56 6.55 -10.02
CA ASN A 372 -14.06 5.45 -9.19
C ASN A 372 -14.28 4.19 -10.03
N PHE A 373 -13.84 3.04 -9.52
CA PHE A 373 -14.07 1.72 -10.12
C PHE A 373 -13.53 1.60 -11.56
N ALA A 374 -12.46 2.35 -11.86
CA ALA A 374 -11.83 2.25 -13.17
C ALA A 374 -11.22 0.84 -13.34
N THR A 375 -11.27 0.34 -14.57
CA THR A 375 -10.64 -0.92 -14.96
C THR A 375 -9.57 -0.62 -15.99
N VAL A 376 -8.31 -0.84 -15.63
CA VAL A 376 -7.15 -0.65 -16.51
C VAL A 376 -6.75 -2.00 -17.09
N LYS A 377 -6.88 -2.18 -18.40
CA LYS A 377 -6.51 -3.42 -19.11
C LYS A 377 -5.06 -3.36 -19.60
N ALA A 378 -4.62 -4.46 -20.21
CA ALA A 378 -3.29 -4.60 -20.80
C ALA A 378 -2.95 -3.42 -21.74
N GLY A 379 -1.85 -2.73 -21.45
CA GLY A 379 -1.37 -1.56 -22.19
C GLY A 379 -2.18 -0.28 -21.99
N GLY A 380 -3.20 -0.27 -21.13
CA GLY A 380 -3.91 0.94 -20.72
C GLY A 380 -3.22 1.63 -19.54
N THR A 381 -3.40 2.95 -19.43
CA THR A 381 -2.79 3.75 -18.36
C THR A 381 -3.83 4.61 -17.64
N GLN A 382 -3.89 4.48 -16.31
CA GLN A 382 -4.52 5.47 -15.43
C GLN A 382 -3.43 6.31 -14.79
N LEU A 383 -3.43 7.61 -15.07
CA LEU A 383 -2.46 8.58 -14.55
C LEU A 383 -3.16 9.48 -13.52
N ILE A 384 -2.77 9.36 -12.25
CA ILE A 384 -3.33 10.14 -11.16
C ILE A 384 -2.39 11.31 -10.87
N GLN A 385 -2.87 12.52 -11.13
CA GLN A 385 -2.11 13.76 -10.98
C GLN A 385 -2.17 14.30 -9.55
N THR A 386 -1.47 15.41 -9.32
CA THR A 386 -1.54 16.15 -8.05
C THR A 386 -2.98 16.56 -7.72
N GLY A 387 -3.47 16.18 -6.54
CA GLY A 387 -4.86 16.43 -6.13
C GLY A 387 -5.90 15.46 -6.71
N GLY A 388 -5.49 14.60 -7.64
CA GLY A 388 -6.32 13.55 -8.20
C GLY A 388 -6.51 12.37 -7.24
N HIS A 389 -7.68 11.75 -7.31
CA HIS A 389 -8.07 10.62 -6.48
C HIS A 389 -8.60 9.45 -7.33
N ALA A 390 -7.99 8.27 -7.18
CA ALA A 390 -8.48 7.03 -7.79
C ALA A 390 -8.93 6.03 -6.71
N ASN A 391 -10.20 5.63 -6.75
CA ASN A 391 -10.79 4.71 -5.77
C ASN A 391 -11.18 3.39 -6.44
N SER A 392 -10.76 2.29 -5.83
CA SER A 392 -11.12 0.93 -6.26
C SER A 392 -10.78 0.63 -7.72
N THR A 393 -9.65 1.15 -8.21
CA THR A 393 -9.15 0.82 -9.54
C THR A 393 -8.74 -0.64 -9.59
N VAL A 394 -9.19 -1.37 -10.61
CA VAL A 394 -8.69 -2.71 -10.93
C VAL A 394 -7.67 -2.60 -12.05
N VAL A 395 -6.42 -2.97 -11.78
CA VAL A 395 -5.32 -2.98 -12.74
C VAL A 395 -5.05 -4.42 -13.15
N ARG A 396 -5.41 -4.79 -14.37
CA ARG A 396 -5.17 -6.12 -14.91
C ARG A 396 -3.74 -6.27 -15.44
N LYS A 397 -3.40 -7.50 -15.80
CA LYS A 397 -2.14 -7.85 -16.44
C LYS A 397 -1.71 -6.84 -17.50
N ASP A 398 -0.48 -6.35 -17.36
CA ASP A 398 0.16 -5.36 -18.22
C ASP A 398 -0.54 -3.97 -18.28
N GLY A 399 -1.52 -3.72 -17.40
CA GLY A 399 -2.08 -2.40 -17.18
C GLY A 399 -1.25 -1.59 -16.18
N MET A 400 -1.30 -0.26 -16.28
CA MET A 400 -0.52 0.64 -15.44
C MET A 400 -1.40 1.64 -14.70
N GLN A 401 -1.21 1.74 -13.39
CA GLN A 401 -1.70 2.84 -12.58
C GLN A 401 -0.51 3.66 -12.08
N ASP A 402 -0.39 4.89 -12.56
CA ASP A 402 0.73 5.78 -12.24
C ASP A 402 0.24 6.89 -11.31
N VAL A 403 0.61 6.83 -10.03
CA VAL A 403 0.20 7.77 -8.99
C VAL A 403 1.31 8.79 -8.77
N LYS A 404 1.15 10.00 -9.31
CA LYS A 404 2.15 11.07 -9.19
C LYS A 404 2.21 11.66 -7.79
N LEU A 405 3.25 12.44 -7.54
CA LEU A 405 3.43 13.17 -6.28
C LEU A 405 2.21 14.06 -6.00
N GLY A 406 1.63 13.94 -4.82
CA GLY A 406 0.39 14.64 -4.44
C GLY A 406 -0.91 14.00 -4.97
N GLY A 407 -0.83 12.95 -5.79
CA GLY A 407 -1.95 12.10 -6.15
C GLY A 407 -2.24 11.04 -5.09
N SER A 408 -3.45 10.49 -5.10
CA SER A 408 -3.88 9.48 -4.14
C SER A 408 -4.65 8.34 -4.78
N ALA A 409 -4.29 7.10 -4.42
CA ALA A 409 -5.04 5.90 -4.75
C ALA A 409 -5.56 5.22 -3.47
N SER A 410 -6.77 4.65 -3.51
CA SER A 410 -7.33 3.88 -2.39
C SER A 410 -8.02 2.62 -2.90
N GLY A 411 -7.78 1.47 -2.24
CA GLY A 411 -8.44 0.21 -2.55
C GLY A 411 -8.11 -0.34 -3.95
N SER A 412 -6.95 0.02 -4.50
CA SER A 412 -6.55 -0.48 -5.82
C SER A 412 -6.28 -1.98 -5.78
N ILE A 413 -6.67 -2.71 -6.83
CA ILE A 413 -6.50 -4.17 -6.93
C ILE A 413 -5.60 -4.47 -8.13
N LEU A 414 -4.42 -5.03 -7.89
CA LEU A 414 -3.42 -5.35 -8.91
C LEU A 414 -3.45 -6.85 -9.21
N LEU A 415 -3.94 -7.22 -10.40
CA LEU A 415 -4.07 -8.61 -10.89
C LEU A 415 -3.18 -8.79 -12.12
N GLY A 416 -1.87 -8.86 -11.92
CA GLY A 416 -0.85 -8.86 -12.97
C GLY A 416 -0.42 -7.47 -13.44
N GLY A 417 -1.08 -6.42 -12.94
CA GLY A 417 -0.81 -5.03 -13.31
C GLY A 417 0.18 -4.34 -12.36
N THR A 418 0.65 -3.17 -12.78
CA THR A 418 1.64 -2.38 -12.00
C THR A 418 1.02 -1.10 -11.47
N GLN A 419 1.26 -0.81 -10.19
CA GLN A 419 1.09 0.53 -9.62
C GLN A 419 2.47 1.17 -9.39
N GLU A 420 2.76 2.24 -10.14
CA GLU A 420 3.92 3.11 -9.93
C GLU A 420 3.50 4.23 -8.97
N LEU A 421 4.09 4.24 -7.76
CA LEU A 421 3.60 5.09 -6.67
C LEU A 421 4.65 6.12 -6.25
N ALA A 422 4.45 7.38 -6.66
CA ALA A 422 5.18 8.56 -6.18
C ALA A 422 4.39 9.35 -5.10
N GLY A 423 3.06 9.22 -5.09
CA GLY A 423 2.15 9.88 -4.14
C GLY A 423 1.79 9.02 -2.94
N THR A 424 0.49 8.85 -2.70
CA THR A 424 -0.04 8.04 -1.59
C THR A 424 -0.93 6.91 -2.09
N ALA A 425 -0.83 5.72 -1.48
CA ALA A 425 -1.73 4.61 -1.75
C ALA A 425 -2.20 3.95 -0.46
N GLY A 426 -3.51 3.87 -0.27
CA GLY A 426 -4.16 3.14 0.82
C GLY A 426 -4.75 1.82 0.36
N ASP A 427 -4.68 0.79 1.20
CA ASP A 427 -5.43 -0.47 1.09
C ASP A 427 -5.28 -1.16 -0.29
N THR A 428 -4.08 -1.10 -0.86
CA THR A 428 -3.80 -1.73 -2.16
C THR A 428 -3.72 -3.23 -1.99
N VAL A 429 -4.52 -3.97 -2.75
CA VAL A 429 -4.46 -5.44 -2.84
C VAL A 429 -3.54 -5.82 -4.01
N ILE A 430 -2.45 -6.51 -3.71
CA ILE A 430 -1.46 -6.96 -4.68
C ILE A 430 -1.61 -8.48 -4.82
N GLY A 431 -2.29 -8.92 -5.88
CA GLY A 431 -2.53 -10.32 -6.18
C GLY A 431 -1.47 -10.93 -7.11
N ASP A 432 -1.81 -12.07 -7.71
CA ASP A 432 -0.91 -12.82 -8.62
C ASP A 432 -0.38 -11.95 -9.76
N GLY A 433 0.95 -11.92 -9.89
CA GLY A 433 1.70 -11.08 -10.83
C GLY A 433 1.57 -9.57 -10.62
N GLY A 434 0.81 -9.11 -9.63
CA GLY A 434 0.64 -7.68 -9.33
C GLY A 434 1.91 -7.10 -8.74
N VAL A 435 2.25 -5.86 -9.10
CA VAL A 435 3.42 -5.15 -8.59
C VAL A 435 3.04 -3.76 -8.11
N GLN A 436 3.31 -3.45 -6.84
CA GLN A 436 3.31 -2.08 -6.35
C GLN A 436 4.76 -1.62 -6.17
N HIS A 437 5.16 -0.57 -6.86
CA HIS A 437 6.46 0.06 -6.70
C HIS A 437 6.30 1.38 -5.93
N VAL A 438 6.66 1.35 -4.65
CA VAL A 438 6.64 2.50 -3.74
C VAL A 438 7.94 3.28 -3.90
N GLN A 439 7.91 4.38 -4.64
CA GLN A 439 9.08 5.19 -4.97
C GLN A 439 9.57 6.03 -3.77
N VAL A 440 10.77 6.60 -3.88
CA VAL A 440 11.34 7.48 -2.85
C VAL A 440 10.39 8.64 -2.52
N GLY A 441 10.11 8.84 -1.23
CA GLY A 441 9.19 9.88 -0.74
C GLY A 441 7.71 9.48 -0.77
N ALA A 442 7.35 8.40 -1.46
CA ALA A 442 5.98 7.90 -1.52
C ALA A 442 5.58 7.14 -0.25
N ASN A 443 4.26 7.04 -0.01
CA ASN A 443 3.69 6.37 1.16
C ASN A 443 2.63 5.35 0.75
N ALA A 444 2.88 4.07 1.03
CA ALA A 444 1.89 3.01 0.95
C ALA A 444 1.43 2.62 2.37
N SER A 445 0.13 2.45 2.58
CA SER A 445 -0.44 2.03 3.87
C SER A 445 -1.51 0.96 3.69
N GLY A 446 -1.52 -0.05 4.56
CA GLY A 446 -2.58 -1.08 4.54
C GLY A 446 -2.52 -2.03 3.35
N SER A 447 -1.38 -2.11 2.66
CA SER A 447 -1.23 -2.99 1.51
C SER A 447 -1.39 -4.46 1.93
N LEU A 448 -2.13 -5.22 1.12
CA LEU A 448 -2.36 -6.65 1.28
C LEU A 448 -1.69 -7.39 0.11
N ILE A 449 -0.65 -8.18 0.39
CA ILE A 449 0.13 -8.89 -0.61
C ILE A 449 -0.20 -10.38 -0.56
N ASN A 450 -0.79 -10.91 -1.63
CA ASN A 450 -1.29 -12.29 -1.73
C ASN A 450 -0.87 -12.95 -3.04
N ALA A 451 -0.93 -14.28 -3.09
CA ALA A 451 -0.85 -15.09 -4.30
C ALA A 451 0.37 -14.79 -5.20
N GLY A 452 1.54 -14.48 -4.61
CA GLY A 452 2.74 -14.15 -5.38
C GLY A 452 2.90 -12.67 -5.76
N GLY A 453 2.04 -11.77 -5.27
CA GLY A 453 2.18 -10.33 -5.49
C GLY A 453 3.49 -9.77 -4.91
N LEU A 454 3.97 -8.65 -5.47
CA LEU A 454 5.21 -8.00 -5.07
C LEU A 454 4.99 -6.52 -4.70
N GLN A 455 5.43 -6.14 -3.50
CA GLN A 455 5.63 -4.74 -3.13
C GLN A 455 7.11 -4.42 -3.09
N ARG A 456 7.58 -3.54 -3.97
CA ARG A 456 8.95 -3.01 -3.98
C ARG A 456 8.98 -1.65 -3.30
N VAL A 457 9.73 -1.53 -2.21
CA VAL A 457 9.71 -0.36 -1.32
C VAL A 457 11.04 0.38 -1.37
N ASP A 458 11.07 1.49 -2.10
CA ASP A 458 12.13 2.50 -2.08
C ASP A 458 11.73 3.72 -1.20
N GLY A 459 10.42 3.92 -0.98
CA GLY A 459 9.84 4.91 -0.08
C GLY A 459 9.45 4.34 1.28
N THR A 460 8.22 4.63 1.74
CA THR A 460 7.69 4.11 3.01
C THR A 460 6.47 3.23 2.81
N ALA A 461 6.50 2.02 3.39
CA ALA A 461 5.36 1.13 3.52
C ALA A 461 4.96 0.99 5.01
N LYS A 462 3.67 1.06 5.31
CA LYS A 462 3.11 0.94 6.67
C LYS A 462 2.02 -0.12 6.71
N THR A 463 1.97 -0.86 7.82
CA THR A 463 0.89 -1.81 8.13
C THR A 463 0.60 -2.78 6.97
N THR A 464 1.67 -3.21 6.29
CA THR A 464 1.58 -4.16 5.18
C THR A 464 1.30 -5.54 5.74
N THR A 465 0.37 -6.28 5.13
CA THR A 465 0.12 -7.69 5.42
C THR A 465 0.59 -8.53 4.25
N ILE A 466 1.44 -9.52 4.51
CA ILE A 466 2.00 -10.44 3.53
C ILE A 466 1.48 -11.85 3.81
N ASN A 467 0.81 -12.48 2.84
CA ASN A 467 0.31 -13.86 2.93
C ASN A 467 0.89 -14.72 1.79
N ASP A 468 0.33 -15.92 1.55
CA ASP A 468 0.68 -16.92 0.52
C ASP A 468 1.52 -16.39 -0.65
N LYS A 469 2.83 -16.63 -0.59
CA LYS A 469 3.86 -16.28 -1.59
C LYS A 469 4.02 -14.79 -1.88
N GLY A 470 3.30 -13.92 -1.18
CA GLY A 470 3.46 -12.48 -1.25
C GLY A 470 4.87 -12.08 -0.82
N ILE A 471 5.43 -11.08 -1.49
CA ILE A 471 6.78 -10.58 -1.23
C ILE A 471 6.73 -9.08 -0.98
N GLN A 472 7.31 -8.65 0.14
CA GLN A 472 7.71 -7.25 0.33
C GLN A 472 9.23 -7.17 0.23
N LEU A 473 9.73 -6.46 -0.78
CA LEU A 473 11.14 -6.16 -0.97
C LEU A 473 11.42 -4.73 -0.50
N VAL A 474 12.08 -4.60 0.65
CA VAL A 474 12.50 -3.32 1.22
C VAL A 474 13.91 -3.01 0.73
N ASN A 475 14.01 -2.12 -0.26
CA ASN A 475 15.27 -1.75 -0.89
C ASN A 475 16.07 -0.73 -0.07
N ARG A 476 17.27 -0.39 -0.55
CA ARG A 476 18.13 0.63 0.05
C ARG A 476 17.37 1.97 0.17
N GLY A 477 17.31 2.51 1.39
CA GLY A 477 16.56 3.74 1.71
C GLY A 477 15.06 3.52 1.95
N GLY A 478 14.53 2.36 1.57
CA GLY A 478 13.16 1.96 1.83
C GLY A 478 12.92 1.65 3.31
N LYS A 479 11.71 1.97 3.78
CA LYS A 479 11.28 1.77 5.16
C LYS A 479 9.95 1.03 5.24
N ALA A 480 9.94 -0.14 5.89
CA ALA A 480 8.72 -0.88 6.20
C ALA A 480 8.42 -0.81 7.70
N ASN A 481 7.20 -0.41 8.08
CA ASN A 481 6.80 -0.30 9.48
C ASN A 481 5.58 -1.18 9.77
N SER A 482 5.64 -1.94 10.87
CA SER A 482 4.53 -2.77 11.34
C SER A 482 4.04 -3.76 10.28
N THR A 483 4.97 -4.44 9.60
CA THR A 483 4.62 -5.45 8.61
C THR A 483 4.20 -6.74 9.31
N ALA A 484 3.03 -7.26 8.97
CA ALA A 484 2.57 -8.59 9.39
C ALA A 484 2.93 -9.62 8.31
N ILE A 485 3.70 -10.64 8.68
CA ILE A 485 4.21 -11.67 7.76
C ILE A 485 3.57 -13.00 8.17
N ASN A 486 2.57 -13.43 7.40
CA ASN A 486 1.80 -14.65 7.65
C ASN A 486 2.37 -15.84 6.87
N ASP A 487 1.70 -16.98 6.96
CA ASP A 487 2.08 -18.22 6.28
C ASP A 487 2.33 -18.02 4.78
N GLY A 488 3.49 -18.50 4.32
CA GLY A 488 3.97 -18.33 2.94
C GLY A 488 4.41 -16.90 2.57
N GLY A 489 4.28 -15.92 3.45
CA GLY A 489 4.71 -14.54 3.21
C GLY A 489 6.20 -14.35 3.44
N LEU A 490 6.83 -13.51 2.62
CA LEU A 490 8.25 -13.15 2.71
C LEU A 490 8.44 -11.63 2.78
N GLN A 491 9.12 -11.15 3.81
CA GLN A 491 9.72 -9.82 3.80
C GLN A 491 11.23 -9.95 3.60
N TYR A 492 11.74 -9.37 2.52
CA TYR A 492 13.17 -9.26 2.26
C TYR A 492 13.63 -7.83 2.53
N VAL A 493 14.45 -7.63 3.57
CA VAL A 493 15.06 -6.35 3.92
C VAL A 493 16.46 -6.30 3.32
N ALA A 494 16.60 -5.64 2.18
CA ALA A 494 17.86 -5.53 1.46
C ALA A 494 18.88 -4.66 2.22
N GLU A 495 20.14 -4.70 1.79
CA GLU A 495 21.21 -3.87 2.36
C GLU A 495 20.85 -2.36 2.27
N GLY A 496 20.92 -1.67 3.40
CA GLY A 496 20.50 -0.28 3.54
C GLY A 496 18.98 -0.05 3.59
N GLY A 497 18.17 -1.11 3.53
CA GLY A 497 16.75 -1.08 3.86
C GLY A 497 16.50 -1.19 5.37
N SER A 498 15.32 -0.78 5.82
CA SER A 498 14.93 -0.80 7.23
C SER A 498 13.52 -1.33 7.44
N ALA A 499 13.36 -2.27 8.37
CA ALA A 499 12.08 -2.75 8.86
C ALA A 499 11.95 -2.48 10.38
N SER A 500 10.81 -1.97 10.82
CA SER A 500 10.50 -1.83 12.26
C SER A 500 9.20 -2.52 12.62
N ASP A 501 9.14 -3.04 13.84
CA ASP A 501 7.93 -3.56 14.49
C ASP A 501 7.23 -4.64 13.66
N SER A 502 8.01 -5.41 12.90
CA SER A 502 7.47 -6.50 12.09
C SER A 502 7.01 -7.64 12.98
N VAL A 503 5.89 -8.27 12.62
CA VAL A 503 5.34 -9.42 13.34
C VAL A 503 5.33 -10.61 12.39
N ILE A 504 6.07 -11.66 12.75
CA ILE A 504 6.22 -12.88 11.97
C ILE A 504 5.36 -13.98 12.58
N PHE A 505 4.39 -14.48 11.83
CA PHE A 505 3.52 -15.60 12.23
C PHE A 505 3.99 -16.92 11.62
N GLY A 506 3.29 -18.01 11.95
CA GLY A 506 3.61 -19.36 11.48
C GLY A 506 3.78 -19.44 9.97
N GLY A 507 4.93 -19.93 9.50
CA GLY A 507 5.27 -20.06 8.08
C GLY A 507 5.72 -18.76 7.40
N GLY A 508 5.66 -17.62 8.09
CA GLY A 508 6.18 -16.35 7.63
C GLY A 508 7.70 -16.24 7.81
N ILE A 509 8.37 -15.56 6.87
CA ILE A 509 9.82 -15.37 6.89
C ILE A 509 10.19 -13.89 6.74
N GLN A 510 11.06 -13.39 7.61
CA GLN A 510 11.76 -12.13 7.42
C GLN A 510 13.25 -12.40 7.17
N GLN A 511 13.74 -12.08 5.97
CA GLN A 511 15.16 -12.15 5.63
C GLN A 511 15.79 -10.76 5.75
N VAL A 512 16.81 -10.62 6.60
CA VAL A 512 17.39 -9.32 6.96
C VAL A 512 18.84 -9.24 6.49
N SER A 513 19.08 -8.55 5.38
CA SER A 513 20.41 -8.12 4.93
C SER A 513 20.70 -6.65 5.27
N GLY A 514 19.65 -5.86 5.57
CA GLY A 514 19.72 -4.50 6.08
C GLY A 514 19.52 -4.42 7.60
N THR A 515 18.56 -3.61 8.05
CA THR A 515 18.27 -3.41 9.47
C THR A 515 16.84 -3.82 9.82
N ALA A 516 16.67 -4.56 10.93
CA ALA A 516 15.36 -4.87 11.51
C ALA A 516 15.34 -4.47 12.99
N SER A 517 14.30 -3.78 13.46
CA SER A 517 14.17 -3.40 14.88
C SER A 517 12.79 -3.77 15.45
N GLY A 518 12.76 -4.20 16.72
CA GLY A 518 11.51 -4.49 17.42
C GLY A 518 10.69 -5.63 16.81
N THR A 519 11.35 -6.55 16.11
CA THR A 519 10.65 -7.66 15.44
C THR A 519 10.09 -8.64 16.47
N SER A 520 8.84 -9.05 16.32
CA SER A 520 8.21 -10.11 17.12
C SER A 520 8.08 -11.38 16.29
N VAL A 521 8.71 -12.47 16.74
CA VAL A 521 8.69 -13.77 16.06
C VAL A 521 7.80 -14.72 16.85
N ASN A 522 6.63 -15.04 16.30
CA ASN A 522 5.64 -15.93 16.93
C ASN A 522 5.83 -17.39 16.49
N ALA A 523 4.97 -18.28 17.00
CA ALA A 523 5.02 -19.71 16.72
C ALA A 523 5.07 -20.03 15.22
N GLY A 524 6.13 -20.74 14.81
CA GLY A 524 6.41 -21.12 13.43
C GLY A 524 6.95 -20.00 12.54
N GLY A 525 7.11 -18.78 13.05
CA GLY A 525 7.73 -17.66 12.33
C GLY A 525 9.25 -17.74 12.36
N SER A 526 9.90 -17.24 11.31
CA SER A 526 11.36 -17.22 11.19
C SER A 526 11.90 -15.85 10.83
N GLN A 527 12.85 -15.35 11.63
CA GLN A 527 13.71 -14.24 11.24
C GLN A 527 15.10 -14.78 10.87
N GLN A 528 15.59 -14.44 9.69
CA GLN A 528 16.89 -14.87 9.17
C GLN A 528 17.79 -13.65 8.96
N VAL A 529 18.67 -13.40 9.92
CA VAL A 529 19.63 -12.29 9.88
C VAL A 529 20.86 -12.71 9.08
N GLN A 530 20.98 -12.19 7.87
CA GLN A 530 22.06 -12.51 6.93
C GLN A 530 23.38 -11.86 7.37
N VAL A 531 24.50 -12.22 6.74
CA VAL A 531 25.86 -11.76 7.11
C VAL A 531 25.99 -10.24 7.26
N SER A 532 25.35 -9.45 6.39
CA SER A 532 25.34 -7.97 6.47
C SER A 532 24.22 -7.40 7.33
N GLY A 533 23.32 -8.26 7.80
CA GLY A 533 22.11 -7.91 8.53
C GLY A 533 22.37 -7.54 9.99
N ASN A 534 21.57 -6.61 10.49
CA ASN A 534 21.54 -6.23 11.89
C ASN A 534 20.09 -6.25 12.42
N ALA A 535 19.82 -7.11 13.40
CA ALA A 535 18.53 -7.18 14.08
C ALA A 535 18.64 -6.69 15.53
N THR A 536 17.79 -5.75 15.94
CA THR A 536 17.79 -5.18 17.30
C THR A 536 16.46 -5.40 18.01
N GLY A 537 16.50 -5.75 19.30
CA GLY A 537 15.29 -5.86 20.12
C GLY A 537 14.31 -6.92 19.62
N THR A 538 14.80 -8.03 19.08
CA THR A 538 13.92 -9.10 18.56
C THR A 538 13.32 -9.88 19.71
N GLN A 539 11.99 -9.98 19.74
CA GLN A 539 11.22 -10.74 20.72
C GLN A 539 10.90 -12.12 20.12
N ILE A 540 11.54 -13.18 20.60
CA ILE A 540 11.38 -14.53 20.08
C ILE A 540 10.42 -15.30 21.00
N GLY A 541 9.18 -15.49 20.56
CA GLY A 541 8.14 -16.20 21.29
C GLY A 541 8.20 -17.72 21.13
N SER A 542 7.28 -18.42 21.81
CA SER A 542 7.17 -19.89 21.75
C SER A 542 7.03 -20.39 20.31
N GLY A 543 7.92 -21.31 19.90
CA GLY A 543 7.98 -21.87 18.56
C GLY A 543 8.51 -20.91 17.49
N GLY A 544 8.91 -19.69 17.84
CA GLY A 544 9.58 -18.74 16.94
C GLY A 544 11.08 -19.00 16.87
N THR A 545 11.69 -18.67 15.74
CA THR A 545 13.15 -18.85 15.55
C THR A 545 13.81 -17.60 14.96
N GLN A 546 14.92 -17.18 15.55
CA GLN A 546 15.85 -16.24 14.94
C GLN A 546 17.14 -16.98 14.56
N ALA A 547 17.46 -17.04 13.28
CA ALA A 547 18.75 -17.53 12.77
C ALA A 547 19.67 -16.36 12.46
N VAL A 548 20.90 -16.38 12.99
CA VAL A 548 21.83 -15.24 12.97
C VAL A 548 23.15 -15.62 12.29
N ASP A 549 23.32 -15.19 11.04
CA ASP A 549 24.59 -15.19 10.30
C ASP A 549 25.29 -13.83 10.37
N GLY A 550 24.54 -12.75 10.65
CA GLY A 550 25.04 -11.38 10.84
C GLY A 550 25.12 -10.99 12.32
N THR A 551 24.49 -9.87 12.69
CA THR A 551 24.47 -9.38 14.08
C THR A 551 23.04 -9.32 14.64
N ALA A 552 22.84 -9.86 15.84
CA ALA A 552 21.64 -9.68 16.64
C ALA A 552 21.98 -9.01 17.97
N ILE A 553 21.29 -7.91 18.32
CA ILE A 553 21.54 -7.13 19.54
C ILE A 553 20.27 -7.07 20.38
N ALA A 554 20.39 -7.31 21.69
CA ALA A 554 19.30 -7.20 22.65
C ALA A 554 18.08 -8.08 22.28
N ALA A 555 18.33 -9.29 21.76
CA ALA A 555 17.26 -10.26 21.53
C ALA A 555 16.74 -10.78 22.88
N VAL A 556 15.43 -11.00 22.98
CA VAL A 556 14.80 -11.63 24.14
C VAL A 556 14.20 -12.96 23.69
N VAL A 557 14.80 -14.05 24.15
CA VAL A 557 14.35 -15.41 23.91
C VAL A 557 13.37 -15.79 25.02
N LYS A 558 12.11 -16.02 24.68
CA LYS A 558 11.04 -16.40 25.63
C LYS A 558 10.88 -17.92 25.66
N ASP A 559 9.99 -18.40 26.53
CA ASP A 559 9.63 -19.82 26.65
C ASP A 559 9.29 -20.45 25.30
N GLY A 560 10.01 -21.51 24.92
CA GLY A 560 9.92 -22.21 23.65
C GLY A 560 10.47 -21.46 22.43
N GLY A 561 11.03 -20.27 22.60
CA GLY A 561 11.71 -19.52 21.55
C GLY A 561 13.16 -19.97 21.37
N VAL A 562 13.67 -19.85 20.14
CA VAL A 562 15.05 -20.25 19.81
C VAL A 562 15.80 -19.12 19.09
N GLN A 563 16.97 -18.77 19.61
CA GLN A 563 17.98 -18.00 18.88
C GLN A 563 19.12 -18.92 18.46
N GLN A 564 19.30 -19.10 17.16
CA GLN A 564 20.39 -19.87 16.57
C GLN A 564 21.47 -18.92 16.05
N VAL A 565 22.64 -18.91 16.68
CA VAL A 565 23.80 -18.12 16.24
C VAL A 565 24.70 -19.02 15.40
N ASN A 566 24.73 -18.78 14.10
CA ASN A 566 25.47 -19.58 13.15
C ASN A 566 26.94 -19.14 13.04
N LYS A 567 27.72 -19.85 12.24
CA LYS A 567 29.12 -19.53 11.97
C LYS A 567 29.27 -18.11 11.42
N GLY A 568 30.09 -17.29 12.08
CA GLY A 568 30.31 -15.88 11.74
C GLY A 568 29.26 -14.92 12.32
N GLY A 569 28.16 -15.45 12.86
CA GLY A 569 27.13 -14.66 13.53
C GLY A 569 27.56 -14.19 14.91
N LEU A 570 27.06 -13.02 15.31
CA LEU A 570 27.24 -12.43 16.63
C LEU A 570 25.88 -12.15 17.26
N ALA A 571 25.62 -12.74 18.43
CA ALA A 571 24.54 -12.31 19.32
C ALA A 571 25.13 -11.50 20.48
N LYS A 572 24.64 -10.28 20.69
CA LYS A 572 25.08 -9.40 21.78
C LYS A 572 23.91 -9.03 22.68
N ASP A 573 24.14 -8.97 23.99
CA ASP A 573 23.16 -8.54 24.99
C ASP A 573 21.87 -9.39 24.95
N THR A 574 21.99 -10.68 24.59
CA THR A 574 20.81 -11.55 24.49
C THR A 574 20.31 -11.93 25.88
N GLN A 575 19.03 -11.71 26.13
CA GLN A 575 18.34 -12.19 27.32
C GLN A 575 17.64 -13.52 27.01
N VAL A 576 17.96 -14.59 27.74
CA VAL A 576 17.36 -15.91 27.58
C VAL A 576 16.51 -16.21 28.82
N ASN A 577 15.19 -16.09 28.69
CA ASN A 577 14.26 -16.35 29.80
C ASN A 577 14.01 -17.86 29.98
N SER A 578 13.35 -18.21 31.08
CA SER A 578 12.95 -19.59 31.35
C SER A 578 12.22 -20.25 30.18
N GLY A 579 12.70 -21.45 29.80
CA GLY A 579 12.24 -22.22 28.65
C GLY A 579 12.74 -21.73 27.29
N GLY A 580 13.47 -20.60 27.22
CA GLY A 580 14.13 -20.13 26.01
C GLY A 580 15.47 -20.81 25.77
N LEU A 581 15.87 -20.92 24.50
CA LEU A 581 17.12 -21.52 24.08
C LEU A 581 17.94 -20.55 23.20
N GLN A 582 19.18 -20.30 23.59
CA GLN A 582 20.19 -19.75 22.70
C GLN A 582 21.17 -20.86 22.32
N HIS A 583 21.27 -21.19 21.04
CA HIS A 583 22.23 -22.15 20.52
C HIS A 583 23.31 -21.41 19.72
N VAL A 584 24.53 -21.44 20.23
CA VAL A 584 25.71 -20.82 19.61
C VAL A 584 26.54 -21.90 18.92
N ALA A 585 26.38 -22.02 17.61
CA ALA A 585 27.04 -23.04 16.81
C ALA A 585 28.56 -22.79 16.70
N LEU A 586 29.29 -23.80 16.22
CA LEU A 586 30.73 -23.70 15.97
C LEU A 586 31.08 -22.51 15.06
N GLY A 587 31.91 -21.61 15.57
CA GLY A 587 32.32 -20.38 14.89
C GLY A 587 31.31 -19.22 14.99
N GLY A 588 30.19 -19.39 15.69
CA GLY A 588 29.34 -18.30 16.16
C GLY A 588 29.83 -17.74 17.49
N ALA A 589 29.41 -16.52 17.82
CA ALA A 589 29.80 -15.81 19.04
C ALA A 589 28.60 -15.23 19.80
N SER A 590 28.63 -15.34 21.13
CA SER A 590 27.68 -14.68 22.03
C SER A 590 28.41 -13.78 23.02
N ALA A 591 28.08 -12.49 23.07
CA ALA A 591 28.67 -11.54 24.01
C ALA A 591 27.60 -10.97 24.95
N ASP A 592 27.94 -10.90 26.24
CA ASP A 592 27.13 -10.22 27.27
C ASP A 592 25.71 -10.82 27.39
N ALA A 593 25.57 -12.13 27.16
CA ALA A 593 24.30 -12.83 27.32
C ALA A 593 23.88 -12.94 28.80
N HIS A 594 22.59 -12.74 29.08
CA HIS A 594 21.99 -12.90 30.40
C HIS A 594 20.98 -14.04 30.37
N LEU A 595 21.29 -15.13 31.06
CA LEU A 595 20.45 -16.31 31.16
C LEU A 595 19.60 -16.22 32.44
N PHE A 596 18.31 -15.98 32.28
CA PHE A 596 17.32 -15.80 33.35
C PHE A 596 16.35 -17.00 33.38
N GLY A 597 16.87 -18.15 33.77
CA GLY A 597 16.17 -19.44 33.80
C GLY A 597 16.20 -20.24 32.48
N GLY A 598 16.78 -19.68 31.42
CA GLY A 598 16.90 -20.34 30.11
C GLY A 598 18.23 -21.05 29.89
N THR A 599 18.40 -21.65 28.70
CA THR A 599 19.59 -22.43 28.36
C THR A 599 20.40 -21.77 27.25
N GLN A 600 21.72 -21.72 27.41
CA GLN A 600 22.66 -21.48 26.32
C GLN A 600 23.42 -22.78 25.99
N GLN A 601 23.20 -23.32 24.80
CA GLN A 601 24.01 -24.41 24.23
C GLN A 601 25.16 -23.83 23.43
N LEU A 602 26.40 -24.13 23.81
CA LEU A 602 27.59 -23.43 23.34
C LEU A 602 28.61 -24.38 22.69
N ALA A 603 28.59 -24.45 21.36
CA ALA A 603 29.64 -25.08 20.55
C ALA A 603 30.67 -24.05 20.00
N GLY A 604 30.28 -22.77 19.94
CA GLY A 604 31.11 -21.63 19.54
C GLY A 604 31.80 -20.92 20.72
N THR A 605 31.82 -19.58 20.69
CA THR A 605 32.41 -18.76 21.76
C THR A 605 31.37 -17.95 22.51
N ALA A 606 31.51 -17.86 23.83
CA ALA A 606 30.71 -16.95 24.66
C ALA A 606 31.62 -16.11 25.57
N SER A 607 31.29 -14.84 25.76
CA SER A 607 31.97 -13.95 26.70
C SER A 607 30.99 -13.25 27.63
N ASN A 608 31.39 -13.08 28.89
CA ASN A 608 30.65 -12.34 29.92
C ASN A 608 29.21 -12.83 30.14
N THR A 609 28.98 -14.15 30.01
CA THR A 609 27.65 -14.71 30.23
C THR A 609 27.29 -14.65 31.72
N GLN A 610 26.13 -14.08 32.04
CA GLN A 610 25.54 -14.11 33.38
C GLN A 610 24.53 -15.25 33.47
N ILE A 611 24.69 -16.13 34.45
CA ILE A 611 23.91 -17.38 34.58
C ILE A 611 23.21 -17.35 35.94
N ASP A 612 21.90 -17.08 35.94
CA ASP A 612 21.08 -16.92 37.15
C ASP A 612 20.29 -18.17 37.51
N ALA A 613 19.43 -18.07 38.53
CA ALA A 613 18.61 -19.15 39.06
C ALA A 613 17.82 -19.89 37.96
N GLY A 614 18.02 -21.21 37.90
CA GLY A 614 17.37 -22.09 36.94
C GLY A 614 17.95 -22.02 35.52
N ALA A 615 18.96 -21.19 35.28
CA ALA A 615 19.62 -21.09 33.99
C ALA A 615 20.78 -22.08 33.87
N GLU A 616 21.05 -22.50 32.63
CA GLU A 616 22.19 -23.35 32.30
C GLU A 616 22.98 -22.77 31.12
N GLN A 617 24.29 -22.64 31.29
CA GLN A 617 25.23 -22.60 30.17
C GLN A 617 25.83 -24.00 30.00
N HIS A 618 25.46 -24.68 28.92
CA HIS A 618 26.06 -25.95 28.53
C HIS A 618 27.13 -25.71 27.46
N ILE A 619 28.40 -25.85 27.87
CA ILE A 619 29.56 -25.70 27.00
C ILE A 619 29.90 -27.07 26.41
N GLU A 620 29.65 -27.24 25.12
CA GLU A 620 29.97 -28.47 24.40
C GLU A 620 31.48 -28.64 24.21
N ALA A 621 31.93 -29.82 23.74
CA ALA A 621 33.35 -30.16 23.61
C ALA A 621 34.19 -29.15 22.80
N THR A 622 33.60 -28.45 21.82
CA THR A 622 34.29 -27.40 21.03
C THR A 622 34.07 -25.99 21.58
N GLY A 623 33.19 -25.84 22.56
CA GLY A 623 32.78 -24.57 23.12
C GLY A 623 33.85 -23.91 23.98
N LEU A 624 33.89 -22.58 23.92
CA LEU A 624 34.73 -21.75 24.78
C LEU A 624 33.90 -20.67 25.45
N SER A 625 33.84 -20.70 26.78
CA SER A 625 33.26 -19.62 27.60
C SER A 625 34.36 -18.83 28.28
N VAL A 626 34.25 -17.50 28.26
CA VAL A 626 35.22 -16.58 28.87
C VAL A 626 34.49 -15.62 29.83
N SER A 627 34.99 -15.51 31.06
CA SER A 627 34.48 -14.56 32.07
C SER A 627 33.00 -14.73 32.41
N ALA A 628 32.50 -15.97 32.39
CA ALA A 628 31.14 -16.24 32.84
C ALA A 628 30.99 -15.96 34.35
N THR A 629 29.84 -15.44 34.75
CA THR A 629 29.45 -15.26 36.15
C THR A 629 28.28 -16.17 36.46
N VAL A 630 28.48 -17.14 37.35
CA VAL A 630 27.46 -18.09 37.78
C VAL A 630 26.92 -17.66 39.14
N ASN A 631 25.65 -17.25 39.17
CA ASN A 631 24.97 -16.76 40.36
C ASN A 631 24.17 -17.88 41.04
N SER A 632 23.50 -17.54 42.15
CA SER A 632 22.73 -18.49 42.95
C SER A 632 21.70 -19.24 42.11
N GLY A 633 21.77 -20.57 42.12
CA GLY A 633 20.90 -21.45 41.35
C GLY A 633 21.22 -21.55 39.86
N GLY A 634 22.28 -20.89 39.38
CA GLY A 634 22.80 -21.02 38.02
C GLY A 634 23.76 -22.19 37.87
N LEU A 635 23.78 -22.79 36.68
CA LEU A 635 24.64 -23.92 36.34
C LEU A 635 25.52 -23.61 35.12
N GLN A 636 26.83 -23.79 35.25
CA GLN A 636 27.76 -23.87 34.12
C GLN A 636 28.24 -25.31 33.97
N ASN A 637 27.76 -26.00 32.94
CA ASN A 637 28.09 -27.40 32.63
C ASN A 637 29.14 -27.45 31.51
N VAL A 638 30.32 -28.01 31.78
CA VAL A 638 31.52 -27.82 30.94
C VAL A 638 32.03 -29.16 30.40
N ASP A 639 31.69 -29.46 29.14
CA ASP A 639 32.35 -30.51 28.34
C ASP A 639 33.53 -29.94 27.52
N GLY A 640 33.50 -28.63 27.21
CA GLY A 640 34.54 -27.90 26.48
C GLY A 640 35.51 -27.15 27.37
N THR A 641 35.72 -25.85 27.10
CA THR A 641 36.63 -24.99 27.88
C THR A 641 35.91 -23.80 28.52
N ALA A 642 36.16 -23.54 29.80
CA ALA A 642 35.75 -22.30 30.48
C ALA A 642 36.95 -21.58 31.10
N ASN A 643 37.13 -20.30 30.79
CA ASN A 643 38.23 -19.48 31.29
C ASN A 643 37.69 -18.32 32.14
N TYR A 644 38.32 -18.06 33.28
CA TYR A 644 38.03 -16.91 34.14
C TYR A 644 36.58 -16.89 34.66
N ALA A 645 35.96 -18.06 34.78
CA ALA A 645 34.62 -18.16 35.35
C ALA A 645 34.64 -17.73 36.82
N THR A 646 33.56 -17.10 37.26
CA THR A 646 33.35 -16.67 38.64
C THR A 646 32.09 -17.33 39.17
N ILE A 647 32.23 -18.15 40.20
CA ILE A 647 31.15 -18.94 40.80
C ILE A 647 30.79 -18.33 42.14
N ASN A 648 29.61 -17.72 42.24
CA ASN A 648 29.10 -17.07 43.44
C ASN A 648 28.32 -18.04 44.34
N ASP A 649 27.85 -17.55 45.48
CA ASP A 649 27.04 -18.31 46.44
C ASP A 649 25.84 -19.01 45.77
N GLY A 650 25.76 -20.33 45.94
CA GLY A 650 24.73 -21.18 45.35
C GLY A 650 24.88 -21.42 43.83
N GLY A 651 25.91 -20.87 43.19
CA GLY A 651 26.26 -21.17 41.80
C GLY A 651 27.08 -22.45 41.69
N VAL A 652 26.92 -23.17 40.57
CA VAL A 652 27.62 -24.44 40.33
C VAL A 652 28.33 -24.44 38.98
N GLN A 653 29.62 -24.78 38.99
CA GLN A 653 30.36 -25.17 37.79
C GLN A 653 30.61 -26.68 37.83
N LEU A 654 30.09 -27.40 36.83
CA LEU A 654 30.28 -28.84 36.68
C LEU A 654 31.24 -29.10 35.52
N VAL A 655 32.42 -29.61 35.83
CA VAL A 655 33.46 -29.94 34.84
C VAL A 655 33.37 -31.42 34.51
N GLN A 656 32.87 -31.72 33.31
CA GLN A 656 32.59 -33.06 32.85
C GLN A 656 33.85 -33.74 32.30
N THR A 657 33.71 -35.00 31.88
CA THR A 657 34.80 -35.74 31.22
C THR A 657 35.24 -35.02 29.94
N GLY A 658 36.54 -34.69 29.84
CA GLY A 658 37.09 -33.92 28.72
C GLY A 658 36.95 -32.40 28.89
N GLY A 659 36.19 -31.95 29.89
CA GLY A 659 36.03 -30.54 30.23
C GLY A 659 37.28 -29.95 30.88
N HIS A 660 37.58 -28.70 30.52
CA HIS A 660 38.72 -27.95 31.03
C HIS A 660 38.28 -26.58 31.57
N VAL A 661 38.64 -26.28 32.81
CA VAL A 661 38.41 -24.97 33.41
C VAL A 661 39.70 -24.32 33.88
N ASN A 662 39.91 -23.05 33.52
CA ASN A 662 41.13 -22.31 33.83
C ASN A 662 40.83 -21.04 34.61
N SER A 663 41.59 -20.79 35.66
CA SER A 663 41.51 -19.57 36.47
C SER A 663 40.11 -19.28 37.00
N THR A 664 39.38 -20.33 37.39
CA THR A 664 38.04 -20.18 37.98
C THR A 664 38.16 -19.61 39.40
N VAL A 665 37.37 -18.59 39.72
CA VAL A 665 37.23 -18.05 41.08
C VAL A 665 35.96 -18.61 41.70
N VAL A 666 36.08 -19.36 42.78
CA VAL A 666 34.94 -19.94 43.52
C VAL A 666 34.80 -19.18 44.83
N ARG A 667 33.73 -18.37 44.95
CA ARG A 667 33.44 -17.56 46.15
C ARG A 667 32.67 -18.36 47.19
N ASP A 668 32.47 -17.75 48.35
CA ASP A 668 31.71 -18.30 49.47
C ASP A 668 30.38 -18.90 49.01
N GLY A 669 30.14 -20.16 49.38
CA GLY A 669 28.97 -20.94 48.99
C GLY A 669 28.91 -21.41 47.52
N GLY A 670 29.85 -21.00 46.66
CA GLY A 670 29.98 -21.49 45.29
C GLY A 670 30.61 -22.88 45.22
N ILE A 671 30.25 -23.67 44.21
CA ILE A 671 30.73 -25.04 44.02
C ILE A 671 31.36 -25.22 42.64
N GLN A 672 32.57 -25.75 42.60
CA GLN A 672 33.18 -26.31 41.39
C GLN A 672 33.30 -27.83 41.57
N ASP A 673 32.50 -28.61 40.84
CA ASP A 673 32.58 -30.08 40.84
C ASP A 673 33.33 -30.56 39.61
N VAL A 674 34.51 -31.14 39.83
CA VAL A 674 35.39 -31.66 38.79
C VAL A 674 35.23 -33.17 38.74
N ALA A 675 34.44 -33.64 37.79
CA ALA A 675 34.12 -35.05 37.62
C ALA A 675 35.34 -35.86 37.13
N LEU A 676 35.23 -37.19 37.15
CA LEU A 676 36.27 -38.07 36.63
C LEU A 676 36.53 -37.77 35.14
N GLY A 677 37.81 -37.52 34.81
CA GLY A 677 38.23 -37.13 33.46
C GLY A 677 38.06 -35.64 33.14
N GLY A 678 37.51 -34.83 34.04
CA GLY A 678 37.55 -33.36 33.97
C GLY A 678 38.85 -32.80 34.55
N SER A 679 39.18 -31.55 34.17
CA SER A 679 40.41 -30.88 34.59
C SER A 679 40.17 -29.43 34.99
N ALA A 680 40.66 -29.04 36.16
CA ALA A 680 40.73 -27.65 36.62
C ALA A 680 42.20 -27.18 36.73
N SER A 681 42.50 -25.95 36.34
CA SER A 681 43.82 -25.34 36.49
C SER A 681 43.72 -23.92 37.05
N GLY A 682 44.56 -23.60 38.05
CA GLY A 682 44.65 -22.26 38.62
C GLY A 682 43.37 -21.80 39.32
N SER A 683 42.57 -22.72 39.85
CA SER A 683 41.33 -22.36 40.55
C SER A 683 41.66 -21.65 41.87
N ILE A 684 40.87 -20.62 42.23
CA ILE A 684 41.03 -19.83 43.45
C ILE A 684 39.76 -20.00 44.29
N LEU A 685 39.89 -20.60 45.48
CA LEU A 685 38.79 -20.87 46.39
C LEU A 685 38.78 -19.82 47.53
N LEU A 686 37.76 -18.98 47.59
CA LEU A 686 37.58 -17.89 48.56
C LEU A 686 36.25 -18.07 49.30
N GLY A 687 36.18 -19.05 50.21
CA GLY A 687 34.94 -19.54 50.85
C GLY A 687 34.21 -20.65 50.06
N GLY A 688 34.58 -20.83 48.79
CA GLY A 688 33.98 -21.83 47.91
C GLY A 688 34.53 -23.24 48.07
N THR A 689 33.82 -24.21 47.52
CA THR A 689 34.22 -25.63 47.54
C THR A 689 34.58 -26.15 46.15
N GLN A 690 35.76 -26.76 46.01
CA GLN A 690 36.09 -27.61 44.87
C GLN A 690 35.93 -29.09 45.26
N GLN A 691 35.02 -29.78 44.60
CA GLN A 691 34.79 -31.21 44.71
C GLN A 691 35.57 -31.92 43.59
N LEU A 692 36.61 -32.69 43.92
CA LEU A 692 37.59 -33.13 42.92
C LEU A 692 37.64 -34.66 42.80
N ALA A 693 36.98 -35.21 41.78
CA ALA A 693 37.14 -36.60 41.33
C ALA A 693 38.05 -36.73 40.08
N GLY A 694 38.26 -35.64 39.34
CA GLY A 694 39.19 -35.54 38.21
C GLY A 694 40.57 -35.03 38.60
N ASN A 695 41.13 -34.13 37.78
CA ASN A 695 42.45 -33.51 38.00
C ASN A 695 42.34 -32.03 38.35
N ALA A 696 43.11 -31.55 39.32
CA ALA A 696 43.25 -30.13 39.62
C ALA A 696 44.72 -29.73 39.76
N GLY A 697 45.14 -28.75 38.96
CA GLY A 697 46.47 -28.14 39.04
C GLY A 697 46.43 -26.76 39.68
N GLU A 698 47.44 -26.44 40.49
CA GLU A 698 47.74 -25.08 40.98
C GLU A 698 46.54 -24.42 41.68
N THR A 699 45.78 -25.19 42.46
CA THR A 699 44.62 -24.65 43.17
C THR A 699 45.07 -23.83 44.37
N VAL A 700 44.63 -22.57 44.44
CA VAL A 700 44.84 -21.69 45.60
C VAL A 700 43.64 -21.79 46.52
N ILE A 701 43.87 -22.28 47.74
CA ILE A 701 42.83 -22.46 48.76
C ILE A 701 43.00 -21.34 49.80
N GLY A 702 42.14 -20.33 49.74
CA GLY A 702 42.13 -19.18 50.64
C GLY A 702 41.20 -19.35 51.84
N ASP A 703 40.87 -18.24 52.48
CA ASP A 703 40.01 -18.20 53.67
C ASP A 703 38.63 -18.83 53.39
N GLY A 704 38.21 -19.76 54.24
CA GLY A 704 36.98 -20.55 54.09
C GLY A 704 36.95 -21.50 52.88
N GLY A 705 37.96 -21.48 52.02
CA GLY A 705 38.02 -22.33 50.82
C GLY A 705 38.27 -23.79 51.17
N VAL A 706 37.58 -24.70 50.47
CA VAL A 706 37.74 -26.15 50.67
C VAL A 706 38.01 -26.84 49.35
N GLN A 707 39.13 -27.54 49.23
CA GLN A 707 39.35 -28.52 48.17
C GLN A 707 39.16 -29.93 48.73
N HIS A 708 38.12 -30.62 48.30
CA HIS A 708 37.89 -32.02 48.64
C HIS A 708 38.36 -32.91 47.49
N VAL A 709 39.57 -33.47 47.64
CA VAL A 709 40.15 -34.46 46.73
C VAL A 709 39.53 -35.83 47.02
N LYS A 710 38.51 -36.20 46.24
CA LYS A 710 37.77 -37.45 46.39
C LYS A 710 38.60 -38.65 45.96
N VAL A 711 38.16 -39.86 46.31
CA VAL A 711 38.76 -41.12 45.86
C VAL A 711 38.88 -41.13 44.32
N GLY A 712 40.09 -41.42 43.82
CA GLY A 712 40.41 -41.40 42.38
C GLY A 712 40.78 -40.02 41.81
N GLY A 713 40.50 -38.93 42.54
CA GLY A 713 40.90 -37.58 42.18
C GLY A 713 42.38 -37.30 42.46
N SER A 714 42.96 -36.37 41.68
CA SER A 714 44.36 -35.97 41.78
C SER A 714 44.50 -34.44 41.83
N ALA A 715 44.97 -33.91 42.96
CA ALA A 715 45.40 -32.52 43.09
C ALA A 715 46.92 -32.41 42.94
N SER A 716 47.42 -31.39 42.23
CA SER A 716 48.87 -31.14 42.11
C SER A 716 49.20 -29.65 42.26
N GLY A 717 50.17 -29.34 43.11
CA GLY A 717 50.63 -27.95 43.30
C GLY A 717 49.63 -27.07 44.05
N SER A 718 48.75 -27.66 44.87
CA SER A 718 47.81 -26.87 45.67
C SER A 718 48.55 -25.98 46.68
N LEU A 719 48.11 -24.73 46.81
CA LEU A 719 48.60 -23.76 47.77
C LEU A 719 47.52 -23.50 48.83
N ILE A 720 47.74 -23.99 50.05
CA ILE A 720 46.79 -23.85 51.16
C ILE A 720 47.21 -22.68 52.04
N ASN A 721 46.45 -21.59 51.99
CA ASN A 721 46.69 -20.38 52.77
C ASN A 721 45.83 -20.35 54.04
N ALA A 722 45.94 -19.27 54.82
CA ALA A 722 45.21 -19.10 56.07
C ALA A 722 43.69 -19.31 55.88
N GLY A 723 43.12 -20.20 56.69
CA GLY A 723 41.70 -20.54 56.65
C GLY A 723 41.31 -21.54 55.55
N GLY A 724 42.25 -21.93 54.68
CA GLY A 724 42.03 -22.92 53.64
C GLY A 724 42.18 -24.36 54.13
N LEU A 725 41.36 -25.26 53.57
CA LEU A 725 41.35 -26.68 53.88
C LEU A 725 41.47 -27.53 52.59
N GLN A 726 42.45 -28.44 52.55
CA GLN A 726 42.48 -29.53 51.57
C GLN A 726 42.14 -30.86 52.28
N ASN A 727 41.01 -31.47 51.92
CA ASN A 727 40.58 -32.77 52.41
C ASN A 727 40.94 -33.85 51.37
N VAL A 728 41.76 -34.84 51.73
CA VAL A 728 42.37 -35.78 50.78
C VAL A 728 41.94 -37.23 51.05
N ASP A 729 41.00 -37.71 50.24
CA ASP A 729 40.64 -39.13 50.10
C ASP A 729 41.30 -39.78 48.87
N GLY A 730 41.68 -38.96 47.87
CA GLY A 730 42.41 -39.36 46.67
C GLY A 730 43.92 -39.13 46.79
N THR A 731 44.52 -38.49 45.77
CA THR A 731 45.96 -38.16 45.78
C THR A 731 46.18 -36.64 45.71
N ALA A 732 47.01 -36.10 46.60
CA ALA A 732 47.48 -34.72 46.55
C ALA A 732 49.01 -34.69 46.42
N LYS A 733 49.54 -34.03 45.39
CA LYS A 733 50.97 -33.97 45.08
C LYS A 733 51.50 -32.54 45.17
N ASN A 734 52.71 -32.37 45.67
CA ASN A 734 53.40 -31.07 45.71
C ASN A 734 52.57 -29.98 46.41
N THR A 735 51.77 -30.36 47.41
CA THR A 735 50.98 -29.40 48.18
C THR A 735 51.90 -28.52 49.01
N THR A 736 51.66 -27.22 49.01
CA THR A 736 52.29 -26.26 49.93
C THR A 736 51.27 -25.79 50.96
N ILE A 737 51.59 -25.95 52.24
CA ILE A 737 50.75 -25.51 53.36
C ILE A 737 51.41 -24.32 54.04
N ASN A 738 50.75 -23.17 54.03
CA ASN A 738 51.19 -21.92 54.67
C ASN A 738 50.53 -21.72 56.04
N ASP A 739 50.82 -20.59 56.69
CA ASP A 739 50.28 -20.22 58.01
C ASP A 739 48.76 -20.42 58.07
N LYS A 740 48.29 -21.22 59.04
CA LYS A 740 46.89 -21.60 59.27
C LYS A 740 46.19 -22.32 58.11
N GLY A 741 46.94 -22.78 57.11
CA GLY A 741 46.45 -23.73 56.13
C GLY A 741 46.43 -25.14 56.71
N ILE A 742 45.44 -25.95 56.32
CA ILE A 742 45.27 -27.31 56.81
C ILE A 742 45.16 -28.28 55.64
N GLN A 743 45.97 -29.34 55.64
CA GLN A 743 45.73 -30.52 54.82
C GLN A 743 45.35 -31.70 55.72
N LEU A 744 44.18 -32.28 55.47
CA LEU A 744 43.68 -33.48 56.13
C LEU A 744 43.79 -34.67 55.16
N VAL A 745 44.62 -35.65 55.49
CA VAL A 745 44.80 -36.87 54.71
C VAL A 745 44.03 -38.01 55.37
N ASN A 746 42.92 -38.39 54.76
CA ASN A 746 41.99 -39.39 55.32
C ASN A 746 42.41 -40.81 54.99
N SER A 747 41.66 -41.78 55.53
CA SER A 747 41.85 -43.20 55.22
C SER A 747 41.79 -43.47 53.72
N GLY A 748 42.85 -44.06 53.16
CA GLY A 748 42.99 -44.34 51.73
C GLY A 748 43.56 -43.19 50.90
N GLY A 749 43.64 -41.97 51.47
CA GLY A 749 44.26 -40.81 50.82
C GLY A 749 45.79 -40.85 50.85
N LEU A 750 46.41 -40.24 49.84
CA LEU A 750 47.86 -40.08 49.71
C LEU A 750 48.24 -38.61 49.53
N ALA A 751 49.10 -38.09 50.41
CA ALA A 751 49.76 -36.81 50.24
C ALA A 751 51.25 -37.00 49.90
N ASP A 752 51.63 -36.69 48.67
CA ASP A 752 52.98 -36.91 48.15
C ASP A 752 53.74 -35.58 48.01
N ASN A 753 54.95 -35.53 48.53
CA ASN A 753 55.83 -34.36 48.51
C ASN A 753 55.16 -33.07 49.04
N THR A 754 54.54 -33.15 50.22
CA THR A 754 53.92 -31.98 50.85
C THR A 754 54.96 -31.12 51.58
N ALA A 755 54.97 -29.82 51.32
CA ALA A 755 55.78 -28.81 52.01
C ALA A 755 54.94 -28.09 53.08
N ILE A 756 55.34 -28.18 54.35
CA ILE A 756 54.61 -27.60 55.49
C ILE A 756 55.44 -26.46 56.09
N HIS A 757 54.99 -25.21 55.88
CA HIS A 757 55.66 -24.02 56.39
C HIS A 757 55.18 -23.63 57.80
N SER A 758 55.78 -22.58 58.36
CA SER A 758 55.43 -22.05 59.69
C SER A 758 53.93 -21.81 59.83
N GLY A 759 53.32 -22.40 60.85
CA GLY A 759 51.89 -22.29 61.15
C GLY A 759 50.97 -23.15 60.29
N GLY A 760 51.51 -23.87 59.29
CA GLY A 760 50.78 -24.86 58.50
C GLY A 760 50.66 -26.20 59.24
N LEU A 761 49.56 -26.91 58.98
CA LEU A 761 49.27 -28.21 59.57
C LEU A 761 48.94 -29.25 58.50
N GLN A 762 49.66 -30.38 58.51
CA GLN A 762 49.21 -31.61 57.86
C GLN A 762 48.78 -32.61 58.92
N TYR A 763 47.53 -33.07 58.86
CA TYR A 763 47.02 -34.15 59.68
C TYR A 763 46.84 -35.40 58.84
N ILE A 764 47.54 -36.48 59.18
CA ILE A 764 47.45 -37.78 58.52
C ILE A 764 46.62 -38.70 59.41
N ALA A 765 45.36 -38.90 59.07
CA ALA A 765 44.44 -39.74 59.81
C ALA A 765 44.82 -41.23 59.73
N GLN A 766 44.24 -42.04 60.62
CA GLN A 766 44.42 -43.49 60.57
C GLN A 766 43.99 -44.03 59.19
N GLY A 767 44.85 -44.85 58.57
CA GLY A 767 44.65 -45.37 57.22
C GLY A 767 45.06 -44.43 56.08
N GLY A 768 45.41 -43.17 56.36
CA GLY A 768 45.98 -42.23 55.39
C GLY A 768 47.50 -42.38 55.27
N ALA A 769 48.07 -41.91 54.16
CA ALA A 769 49.50 -41.98 53.87
C ALA A 769 50.08 -40.63 53.42
N ALA A 770 51.29 -40.32 53.86
CA ALA A 770 52.11 -39.26 53.27
C ALA A 770 53.51 -39.77 52.89
N SER A 771 54.04 -39.30 51.77
CA SER A 771 55.39 -39.61 51.26
C SER A 771 56.20 -38.35 50.99
N GLU A 772 57.50 -38.41 51.26
CA GLU A 772 58.50 -37.41 50.82
C GLU A 772 58.22 -35.97 51.29
N GLY A 773 57.42 -35.77 52.33
CA GLY A 773 57.08 -34.44 52.83
C GLY A 773 58.25 -33.72 53.51
N VAL A 774 58.22 -32.39 53.49
CA VAL A 774 59.19 -31.52 54.17
C VAL A 774 58.45 -30.65 55.18
N VAL A 775 58.89 -30.69 56.45
CA VAL A 775 58.34 -29.87 57.53
C VAL A 775 59.37 -28.81 57.91
N PHE A 776 59.05 -27.53 57.67
CA PHE A 776 59.91 -26.38 57.99
C PHE A 776 59.62 -25.83 59.40
N GLY A 777 60.45 -24.89 59.85
CA GLY A 777 60.32 -24.23 61.15
C GLY A 777 58.90 -23.75 61.47
N GLY A 778 58.33 -24.22 62.57
CA GLY A 778 56.96 -23.88 63.00
C GLY A 778 55.83 -24.60 62.27
N GLY A 779 56.13 -25.43 61.26
CA GLY A 779 55.16 -26.32 60.62
C GLY A 779 54.96 -27.61 61.42
N ILE A 780 53.76 -28.20 61.33
CA ILE A 780 53.39 -29.41 62.09
C ILE A 780 52.87 -30.48 61.15
N GLN A 781 53.44 -31.69 61.24
CA GLN A 781 52.88 -32.91 60.67
C GLN A 781 52.42 -33.84 61.78
N GLN A 782 51.11 -34.03 61.92
CA GLN A 782 50.52 -34.95 62.89
C GLN A 782 50.18 -36.28 62.22
N VAL A 783 50.73 -37.38 62.75
CA VAL A 783 50.70 -38.70 62.10
C VAL A 783 49.94 -39.71 62.96
N SER A 784 48.68 -39.97 62.61
CA SER A 784 47.88 -41.09 63.12
C SER A 784 47.82 -42.27 62.14
N GLY A 785 48.13 -42.03 60.86
CA GLY A 785 48.30 -43.01 59.78
C GLY A 785 49.77 -43.34 59.50
N THR A 786 50.18 -43.32 58.24
CA THR A 786 51.58 -43.58 57.85
C THR A 786 52.25 -42.35 57.22
N ALA A 787 53.42 -41.95 57.70
CA ALA A 787 54.28 -40.97 57.05
C ALA A 787 55.62 -41.62 56.67
N SER A 788 56.06 -41.48 55.43
CA SER A 788 57.31 -42.09 54.92
C SER A 788 58.24 -41.05 54.31
N GLY A 789 59.52 -41.12 54.64
CA GLY A 789 60.56 -40.26 54.03
C GLY A 789 60.45 -38.77 54.42
N THR A 790 59.75 -38.45 55.50
CA THR A 790 59.58 -37.06 55.95
C THR A 790 60.91 -36.44 56.35
N SER A 791 61.21 -35.24 55.86
CA SER A 791 62.35 -34.43 56.32
C SER A 791 61.87 -33.30 57.23
N ILE A 792 62.40 -33.22 58.45
CA ILE A 792 62.05 -32.20 59.45
C ILE A 792 63.22 -31.25 59.62
N ASN A 793 63.02 -29.96 59.32
CA ASN A 793 64.06 -28.94 59.26
C ASN A 793 63.74 -27.74 60.16
N ASP A 794 64.76 -27.06 60.65
CA ASP A 794 64.73 -25.67 61.16
C ASP A 794 63.65 -25.37 62.21
N GLY A 795 63.33 -26.33 63.09
CA GLY A 795 62.28 -26.17 64.11
C GLY A 795 60.90 -26.73 63.74
N GLY A 796 60.79 -27.47 62.63
CA GLY A 796 59.58 -28.20 62.28
C GLY A 796 59.29 -29.35 63.25
N SER A 797 58.01 -29.77 63.31
CA SER A 797 57.57 -30.83 64.22
C SER A 797 56.81 -31.94 63.49
N GLN A 798 57.23 -33.19 63.69
CA GLN A 798 56.42 -34.38 63.38
C GLN A 798 55.95 -35.02 64.68
N GLN A 799 54.64 -35.20 64.82
CA GLN A 799 54.02 -35.79 66.02
C GLN A 799 53.37 -37.12 65.64
N VAL A 800 54.05 -38.23 65.94
CA VAL A 800 53.59 -39.59 65.67
C VAL A 800 52.70 -40.05 66.82
N GLN A 801 51.40 -40.08 66.59
CA GLN A 801 50.37 -40.46 67.57
C GLN A 801 50.41 -41.97 67.84
N VAL A 802 49.70 -42.45 68.86
CA VAL A 802 49.68 -43.87 69.29
C VAL A 802 49.42 -44.86 68.15
N THR A 803 48.53 -44.53 67.21
CA THR A 803 48.21 -45.39 66.04
C THR A 803 49.12 -45.12 64.84
N GLY A 804 49.93 -44.08 64.91
CA GLY A 804 50.74 -43.56 63.82
C GLY A 804 52.00 -44.36 63.58
N LYS A 805 52.44 -44.35 62.32
CA LYS A 805 53.68 -44.96 61.86
C LYS A 805 54.48 -43.97 61.03
N ALA A 806 55.67 -43.60 61.51
CA ALA A 806 56.66 -42.86 60.73
C ALA A 806 57.77 -43.80 60.24
N ILE A 807 58.17 -43.70 58.97
CA ILE A 807 59.20 -44.55 58.36
C ILE A 807 60.25 -43.66 57.68
N GLY A 808 61.53 -43.86 57.98
CA GLY A 808 62.60 -43.16 57.28
C GLY A 808 62.62 -41.65 57.51
N THR A 809 62.08 -41.16 58.63
CA THR A 809 62.09 -39.73 58.95
C THR A 809 63.53 -39.22 59.08
N GLN A 810 63.88 -38.17 58.35
CA GLN A 810 65.13 -37.44 58.51
C GLN A 810 64.91 -36.25 59.45
N ILE A 811 65.49 -36.30 60.64
CA ILE A 811 65.37 -35.24 61.65
C ILE A 811 66.64 -34.40 61.61
N ASN A 812 66.56 -33.24 60.96
CA ASN A 812 67.70 -32.35 60.74
C ASN A 812 67.79 -31.28 61.84
N TYR A 813 68.72 -30.31 61.70
CA TYR A 813 68.99 -29.28 62.70
C TYR A 813 67.70 -28.59 63.20
N ARG A 814 67.50 -28.60 64.52
CA ARG A 814 66.31 -28.11 65.26
C ARG A 814 64.98 -28.80 64.94
N GLY A 815 64.93 -29.75 64.01
CA GLY A 815 63.75 -30.57 63.76
C GLY A 815 63.42 -31.44 64.97
N THR A 816 62.13 -31.64 65.25
CA THR A 816 61.67 -32.48 66.35
C THR A 816 60.68 -33.54 65.88
N GLN A 817 60.94 -34.81 66.19
CA GLN A 817 59.96 -35.89 66.09
C GLN A 817 59.54 -36.33 67.50
N SER A 818 58.25 -36.23 67.83
CA SER A 818 57.66 -36.80 69.05
C SER A 818 56.95 -38.09 68.70
N VAL A 819 57.21 -39.18 69.43
CA VAL A 819 56.77 -40.54 69.09
C VAL A 819 56.01 -41.17 70.25
N ASP A 820 54.68 -41.18 70.14
CA ASP A 820 53.75 -41.96 70.96
C ASP A 820 53.36 -43.28 70.28
N GLY A 821 53.48 -43.35 68.95
CA GLY A 821 53.24 -44.56 68.13
C GLY A 821 54.52 -45.27 67.73
N THR A 822 54.68 -45.58 66.44
CA THR A 822 55.88 -46.27 65.92
C THR A 822 56.68 -45.40 64.96
N ALA A 823 57.97 -45.21 65.22
CA ALA A 823 58.94 -44.66 64.27
C ALA A 823 59.93 -45.75 63.85
N ILE A 824 60.13 -45.96 62.56
CA ILE A 824 61.02 -47.00 62.01
C ILE A 824 62.09 -46.35 61.13
N SER A 825 63.36 -46.73 61.32
CA SER A 825 64.49 -46.28 60.49
C SER A 825 64.64 -44.76 60.44
N ALA A 826 64.29 -44.05 61.52
CA ALA A 826 64.53 -42.62 61.61
C ALA A 826 66.04 -42.32 61.62
N VAL A 827 66.44 -41.19 61.01
CA VAL A 827 67.83 -40.70 61.04
C VAL A 827 67.86 -39.36 61.75
N VAL A 828 68.45 -39.33 62.95
CA VAL A 828 68.62 -38.11 63.75
C VAL A 828 69.99 -37.52 63.46
N LYS A 829 70.04 -36.34 62.81
CA LYS A 829 71.28 -35.64 62.45
C LYS A 829 71.63 -34.58 63.49
N ASP A 830 72.78 -33.91 63.30
CA ASP A 830 73.28 -32.87 64.21
C ASP A 830 72.23 -31.79 64.50
N GLY A 831 71.94 -31.58 65.79
CA GLY A 831 70.94 -30.65 66.30
C GLY A 831 69.48 -31.07 66.12
N GLY A 832 69.19 -32.25 65.56
CA GLY A 832 67.84 -32.83 65.50
C GLY A 832 67.48 -33.60 66.77
N THR A 833 66.18 -33.68 67.10
CA THR A 833 65.70 -34.38 68.30
C THR A 833 64.58 -35.36 67.99
N GLN A 834 64.75 -36.63 68.39
CA GLN A 834 63.67 -37.62 68.49
C GLN A 834 63.30 -37.85 69.96
N MET A 835 62.06 -37.59 70.33
CA MET A 835 61.51 -37.90 71.66
C MET A 835 60.58 -39.11 71.54
N VAL A 836 60.95 -40.20 72.19
CA VAL A 836 60.14 -41.42 72.30
C VAL A 836 59.44 -41.39 73.65
N ASN A 837 58.13 -41.16 73.63
CA ASN A 837 57.32 -41.02 74.83
C ASN A 837 56.92 -42.42 75.37
N SER A 838 56.31 -42.46 76.56
CA SER A 838 55.90 -43.73 77.16
C SER A 838 54.88 -44.45 76.27
N GLY A 839 55.12 -45.75 76.03
CA GLY A 839 54.34 -46.56 75.08
C GLY A 839 54.72 -46.41 73.59
N GLY A 840 55.56 -45.44 73.23
CA GLY A 840 56.07 -45.26 71.87
C GLY A 840 57.22 -46.22 71.53
N LEU A 841 57.36 -46.56 70.25
CA LEU A 841 58.41 -47.43 69.73
C LEU A 841 59.25 -46.70 68.67
N ALA A 842 60.53 -46.52 68.95
CA ALA A 842 61.53 -46.19 67.92
C ALA A 842 62.35 -47.44 67.58
N LYS A 843 62.23 -47.92 66.34
CA LYS A 843 62.92 -49.11 65.84
C LYS A 843 63.90 -48.73 64.74
N ASP A 844 65.11 -49.27 64.80
CA ASP A 844 66.17 -49.06 63.80
C ASP A 844 66.54 -47.58 63.60
N THR A 845 66.33 -46.73 64.63
CA THR A 845 66.77 -45.32 64.58
C THR A 845 68.30 -45.24 64.52
N GLN A 846 68.82 -44.45 63.58
CA GLN A 846 70.23 -44.07 63.49
C GLN A 846 70.40 -42.67 64.08
N VAL A 847 71.18 -42.56 65.16
CA VAL A 847 71.53 -41.26 65.77
C VAL A 847 72.96 -40.93 65.39
N ASN A 848 73.13 -39.90 64.55
CA ASN A 848 74.45 -39.42 64.13
C ASN A 848 75.04 -38.46 65.18
N SER A 849 76.34 -38.18 65.08
CA SER A 849 77.02 -37.22 65.96
C SER A 849 76.25 -35.89 66.03
N GLY A 850 75.91 -35.46 67.25
CA GLY A 850 75.18 -34.21 67.52
C GLY A 850 73.64 -34.32 67.47
N GLY A 851 73.08 -35.45 67.04
CA GLY A 851 71.65 -35.75 67.16
C GLY A 851 71.29 -36.25 68.56
N LEU A 852 70.03 -36.02 68.97
CA LEU A 852 69.51 -36.47 70.27
C LEU A 852 68.31 -37.40 70.10
N GLN A 853 68.42 -38.61 70.64
CA GLN A 853 67.25 -39.46 70.92
C GLN A 853 67.03 -39.51 72.43
N HIS A 854 65.85 -39.11 72.87
CA HIS A 854 65.42 -39.20 74.26
C HIS A 854 64.30 -40.22 74.38
N VAL A 855 64.47 -41.22 75.24
CA VAL A 855 63.49 -42.30 75.47
C VAL A 855 62.98 -42.22 76.89
N ALA A 856 61.69 -41.98 77.06
CA ALA A 856 61.05 -41.91 78.37
C ALA A 856 60.99 -43.30 79.04
N LEU A 857 61.05 -43.34 80.38
CA LEU A 857 60.85 -44.55 81.18
C LEU A 857 59.37 -44.96 81.17
N GLY A 858 59.04 -46.06 80.48
CA GLY A 858 57.70 -46.66 80.49
C GLY A 858 57.35 -47.37 79.19
#